data_AF-A0A2V7X4E1-F1
#
_entry.id   AF-A0A2V7X4E1-F1
#
_cell.length_a   1.000
_cell.length_b   1.000
_cell.length_c   1.000
_cell.angle_alpha   90.00
_cell.angle_beta   90.00
_cell.angle_gamma   90.00
#
_symmetry.space_group_name_H-M   'P 1'
#
loop_
_entity.id
_entity.type
_entity.pdbx_description
1 polymer ?
#
loop_
_entity_poly.entity_id
_entity_poly.type
_entity_poly.pdbx_seq_one_letter_code
_entity_poly.pdbx_strand_id
1 'polypeptide(L)'
;MLGILEDDGIVRAVGGEFEVTRIPPPSDPQAQLAALLASSPMATSETTLTGRCGDQLAAVLRGEADPLPLLFPGGSPAAAEQIYQDSPGARTFNGLMQRAIAEAIAQAPPNRVLRVLEIGAGTGGTTASILPVLPADRSVYLFTDVSPAFTQRAADRFGAYPFVRYQLLDIEKDPLTQPGIEDQQFDVVIAVNVLHATRKLRETLAHVRRLLAPEGLLAIMEAIRPMRWLDLTFGLTDGWWRFADEDLRPSHPLLSSRQWRDLLSASGFEAPVTLPQEPEDGDSLSAQALLLARAPRVEVHPKPVARAARAISGDWLILADRDGVGARLAERVRKEGGNCVVVRAGEACSVDGDGVWRVNPGRPEDFHRLLAEARPSASAAWRGIVHLWNLDAPSGESTTPEEVEAGQVMGCGSLLHLVQAAIRGAASPIWVVTRGAQPVGPDAMPPAVMQSPVWGLGRVVSLEHPEFWGGLVDLDANDPGGDDALLEEIADPDGEDQVARRGSGRYVARLVRSRGLKTQPTRLRPDVAYLITGGLGRLGLKVARWMAEQGARHLVLMGRKGLPDRALWPALQSDSDAGRAAAAVTAIEGLGATVETVAGDASDVEQMSSVFARFGQGSPALRGVIHAAAAPGSVSLREMTLDALSSVLRPKVVGAWVLHGLTSTMDLDFFLMFSSTTGLLGARDLGHYAAANTFLDALAHYRRGTGRPAVSIDWGVWDELRGGTPGPHKTFAGAGLRHMPSPRALRALGHLLCSDAPQVVVASVDWATLKPVYEAKRRRPFLEQVGAPTRARPTAPAETGSDILQRLEAARPQDRRDLLVEHVRGAVAKVLRLEPGRVIELSRGLFDLGMDSLMSVELKSRLEASLGRPLPSTLTFNYPNVGALVDYLAKEALSLALSAPPEPVTAPAELVIVAADDGDMSEDELAMQLAEKLAELR
;
A
#
# COMPACT_ATOMS: atom_id res chain seq x y z
N MET A 1 34.88 33.64 -15.64
CA MET A 1 34.86 35.06 -16.08
C MET A 1 36.07 35.45 -16.91
N LEU A 2 37.32 35.13 -16.52
CA LEU A 2 38.51 35.44 -17.34
C LEU A 2 38.47 34.84 -18.76
N GLY A 3 37.84 33.67 -18.94
CA GLY A 3 37.60 33.08 -20.27
C GLY A 3 36.80 34.00 -21.22
N ILE A 4 35.89 34.85 -20.71
CA ILE A 4 35.16 35.83 -21.56
C ILE A 4 36.14 36.85 -22.15
N LEU A 5 37.14 37.27 -21.36
CA LEU A 5 38.19 38.19 -21.83
C LEU A 5 39.15 37.49 -22.80
N GLU A 6 39.38 36.20 -22.61
CA GLU A 6 40.18 35.39 -23.53
C GLU A 6 39.49 35.20 -24.89
N ASP A 7 38.18 34.94 -24.90
CA ASP A 7 37.37 34.89 -26.13
C ASP A 7 37.41 36.21 -26.92
N ASP A 8 37.46 37.33 -26.21
CA ASP A 8 37.62 38.66 -26.80
C ASP A 8 39.09 38.98 -27.12
N GLY A 9 40.03 38.06 -26.90
CA GLY A 9 41.46 38.26 -27.16
C GLY A 9 42.08 39.40 -26.36
N ILE A 10 41.49 39.75 -25.20
CA ILE A 10 41.98 40.75 -24.23
C ILE A 10 43.07 40.14 -23.35
N VAL A 11 42.91 38.87 -23.02
CA VAL A 11 43.90 38.07 -22.29
C VAL A 11 44.18 36.77 -23.03
N ARG A 12 45.25 36.07 -22.65
CA ARG A 12 45.60 34.73 -23.13
C ARG A 12 46.08 33.87 -21.96
N ALA A 13 45.59 32.64 -21.85
CA ALA A 13 46.08 31.68 -20.86
C ALA A 13 47.50 31.20 -21.21
N VAL A 14 48.43 31.29 -20.25
CA VAL A 14 49.82 30.83 -20.34
C VAL A 14 50.21 30.18 -19.02
N GLY A 15 50.45 28.85 -19.03
CA GLY A 15 50.98 28.15 -17.86
C GLY A 15 50.08 28.15 -16.60
N GLY A 16 48.76 28.33 -16.77
CA GLY A 16 47.80 28.44 -15.65
C GLY A 16 47.57 29.88 -15.17
N GLU A 17 48.27 30.85 -15.73
CA GLU A 17 48.06 32.29 -15.54
C GLU A 17 47.46 32.93 -16.80
N PHE A 18 47.03 34.19 -16.69
CA PHE A 18 46.52 34.97 -17.83
C PHE A 18 47.44 36.16 -18.11
N GLU A 19 47.87 36.31 -19.36
CA GLU A 19 48.65 37.45 -19.84
C GLU A 19 47.73 38.41 -20.59
N VAL A 20 47.83 39.73 -20.33
CA VAL A 20 47.08 40.75 -21.05
C VAL A 20 47.67 40.93 -22.46
N THR A 21 46.90 40.60 -23.48
CA THR A 21 47.31 40.69 -24.90
C THR A 21 46.97 42.02 -25.53
N ARG A 22 45.87 42.66 -25.08
CA ARG A 22 45.48 44.01 -25.50
C ARG A 22 44.72 44.72 -24.39
N ILE A 23 44.95 46.03 -24.27
CA ILE A 23 44.14 46.88 -23.40
C ILE A 23 43.04 47.52 -24.28
N PRO A 24 41.76 47.28 -24.00
CA PRO A 24 40.67 47.90 -24.75
C PRO A 24 40.70 49.43 -24.57
N PRO A 25 40.29 50.21 -25.59
CA PRO A 25 40.24 51.66 -25.48
C PRO A 25 39.24 52.09 -24.40
N PRO A 26 39.43 53.25 -23.76
CA PRO A 26 38.45 53.81 -22.83
C PRO A 26 37.09 53.95 -23.52
N SER A 27 36.05 53.39 -22.91
CA SER A 27 34.65 53.54 -23.33
C SER A 27 33.83 54.19 -22.22
N ASP A 28 32.62 54.65 -22.56
CA ASP A 28 31.60 55.05 -21.60
C ASP A 28 30.49 53.98 -21.61
N PRO A 29 30.57 52.95 -20.74
CA PRO A 29 29.57 51.89 -20.68
C PRO A 29 28.17 52.42 -20.34
N GLN A 30 28.07 53.50 -19.56
CA GLN A 30 26.79 54.08 -19.15
C GLN A 30 26.09 54.75 -20.34
N ALA A 31 26.82 55.49 -21.17
CA ALA A 31 26.28 56.03 -22.41
C ALA A 31 25.84 54.93 -23.39
N GLN A 32 26.61 53.85 -23.50
CA GLN A 32 26.26 52.70 -24.33
C GLN A 32 25.00 51.98 -23.82
N LEU A 33 24.90 51.80 -22.50
CA LEU A 33 23.74 51.17 -21.86
C LEU A 33 22.48 52.03 -22.04
N ALA A 34 22.60 53.35 -21.88
CA ALA A 34 21.50 54.29 -22.11
C ALA A 34 21.03 54.28 -23.58
N ALA A 35 21.96 54.20 -24.54
CA ALA A 35 21.63 54.06 -25.95
C ALA A 35 20.94 52.73 -26.26
N LEU A 36 21.38 51.63 -25.65
CA LEU A 36 20.74 50.32 -25.76
C LEU A 36 19.31 50.34 -25.20
N LEU A 37 19.12 50.90 -24.00
CA LEU A 37 17.78 51.09 -23.39
C LEU A 37 16.84 51.90 -24.29
N ALA A 38 17.34 52.99 -24.87
CA ALA A 38 16.55 53.84 -25.76
C ALA A 38 16.16 53.11 -27.06
N SER A 39 17.07 52.32 -27.63
CA SER A 39 16.83 51.56 -28.87
C SER A 39 16.02 50.27 -28.67
N SER A 40 16.01 49.72 -27.46
CA SER A 40 15.35 48.44 -27.13
C SER A 40 14.62 48.50 -25.78
N PRO A 41 13.50 49.24 -25.67
CA PRO A 41 12.76 49.39 -24.41
C PRO A 41 12.28 48.07 -23.80
N MET A 42 12.10 47.03 -24.61
CA MET A 42 11.67 45.71 -24.16
C MET A 42 12.73 44.95 -23.35
N ALA A 43 14.01 45.35 -23.43
CA ALA A 43 15.13 44.75 -22.69
C ALA A 43 15.49 45.55 -21.42
N THR A 44 14.58 46.41 -20.93
CA THR A 44 14.85 47.32 -19.81
C THR A 44 15.32 46.57 -18.57
N SER A 45 14.67 45.46 -18.22
CA SER A 45 14.97 44.70 -17.00
C SER A 45 16.36 44.07 -17.05
N GLU A 46 16.69 43.41 -18.16
CA GLU A 46 17.98 42.75 -18.39
C GLU A 46 19.12 43.76 -18.46
N THR A 47 18.89 44.87 -19.16
CA THR A 47 19.88 45.94 -19.37
C THR A 47 20.14 46.69 -18.05
N THR A 48 19.10 46.96 -17.26
CA THR A 48 19.24 47.57 -15.93
C THR A 48 20.01 46.68 -14.96
N LEU A 49 19.72 45.37 -14.96
CA LEU A 49 20.45 44.43 -14.12
C LEU A 49 21.91 44.30 -14.54
N THR A 50 22.15 44.17 -15.84
CA THR A 50 23.51 44.08 -16.41
C THR A 50 24.33 45.32 -16.09
N GLY A 51 23.75 46.52 -16.20
CA GLY A 51 24.41 47.76 -15.80
C GLY A 51 24.82 47.77 -14.34
N ARG A 52 23.88 47.43 -13.44
CA ARG A 52 24.13 47.42 -11.99
C ARG A 52 25.21 46.41 -11.58
N CYS A 53 25.17 45.20 -12.14
CA CYS A 53 26.19 44.19 -11.91
C CYS A 53 27.53 44.60 -12.54
N GLY A 54 27.50 45.16 -13.76
CA GLY A 54 28.67 45.63 -14.48
C GLY A 54 29.45 46.73 -13.76
N ASP A 55 28.74 47.73 -13.22
CA ASP A 55 29.34 48.85 -12.47
C ASP A 55 30.15 48.40 -11.25
N GLN A 56 29.76 47.29 -10.64
CA GLN A 56 30.40 46.73 -9.43
C GLN A 56 31.20 45.47 -9.73
N LEU A 57 31.31 45.06 -11.00
CA LEU A 57 31.86 43.76 -11.37
C LEU A 57 33.30 43.56 -10.85
N ALA A 58 34.14 44.59 -10.99
CA ALA A 58 35.52 44.53 -10.51
C ALA A 58 35.63 44.48 -8.98
N ALA A 59 34.68 45.09 -8.26
CA ALA A 59 34.63 45.00 -6.80
C ALA A 59 34.17 43.61 -6.36
N VAL A 60 33.13 43.05 -7.00
CA VAL A 60 32.65 41.68 -6.75
C VAL A 60 33.75 40.66 -7.03
N LEU A 61 34.43 40.74 -8.17
CA LEU A 61 35.51 39.81 -8.54
C LEU A 61 36.73 39.87 -7.60
N ARG A 62 36.96 41.01 -6.92
CA ARG A 62 38.00 41.17 -5.90
C ARG A 62 37.55 40.79 -4.50
N GLY A 63 36.28 40.39 -4.32
CA GLY A 63 35.68 40.12 -3.01
C GLY A 63 35.40 41.38 -2.18
N GLU A 64 35.40 42.56 -2.81
CA GLU A 64 35.16 43.86 -2.16
C GLU A 64 33.67 44.22 -2.07
N ALA A 65 32.80 43.53 -2.83
CA ALA A 65 31.35 43.74 -2.83
C ALA A 65 30.59 42.41 -2.91
N ASP A 66 29.46 42.33 -2.21
CA ASP A 66 28.53 41.19 -2.29
C ASP A 66 27.66 41.32 -3.56
N PRO A 67 27.59 40.28 -4.41
CA PRO A 67 26.73 40.28 -5.60
C PRO A 67 25.23 40.19 -5.29
N LEU A 68 24.81 39.67 -4.13
CA LEU A 68 23.39 39.46 -3.81
C LEU A 68 22.58 40.76 -3.74
N PRO A 69 23.03 41.85 -3.09
CA PRO A 69 22.35 43.15 -3.14
C PRO A 69 22.22 43.76 -4.54
N LEU A 70 23.10 43.39 -5.48
CA LEU A 70 23.02 43.84 -6.87
C LEU A 70 21.89 43.12 -7.62
N LEU A 71 21.74 41.81 -7.39
CA LEU A 71 20.64 41.03 -7.96
C LEU A 71 19.29 41.37 -7.30
N PHE A 72 19.30 41.62 -5.98
CA PHE A 72 18.12 41.86 -5.16
C PHE A 72 18.25 43.17 -4.36
N PRO A 73 18.04 44.34 -4.97
CA PRO A 73 18.12 45.63 -4.27
C PRO A 73 17.20 45.66 -3.04
N GLY A 74 17.76 45.99 -1.88
CA GLY A 74 17.03 46.01 -0.62
C GLY A 74 16.48 44.64 -0.19
N GLY A 75 17.03 43.53 -0.71
CA GLY A 75 16.53 42.16 -0.46
C GLY A 75 15.21 41.83 -1.18
N SER A 76 14.76 42.69 -2.09
CA SER A 76 13.52 42.52 -2.83
C SER A 76 13.73 41.68 -4.10
N PRO A 77 12.90 40.65 -4.33
CA PRO A 77 12.93 39.86 -5.56
C PRO A 77 12.27 40.56 -6.74
N ALA A 78 11.65 41.74 -6.55
CA ALA A 78 10.80 42.38 -7.57
C ALA A 78 11.53 42.62 -8.92
N ALA A 79 12.82 42.97 -8.88
CA ALA A 79 13.62 43.13 -10.09
C ALA A 79 13.83 41.80 -10.83
N ALA A 80 14.08 40.71 -10.10
CA ALA A 80 14.21 39.37 -10.67
C ALA A 80 12.86 38.83 -11.15
N GLU A 81 11.77 39.12 -10.44
CA GLU A 81 10.41 38.78 -10.84
C GLU A 81 10.04 39.39 -12.19
N GLN A 82 10.36 40.67 -12.41
CA GLN A 82 10.16 41.32 -13.71
C GLN A 82 10.96 40.62 -14.83
N ILE A 83 12.17 40.12 -14.55
CA ILE A 83 12.93 39.36 -15.53
C ILE A 83 12.27 38.01 -15.81
N TYR A 84 11.89 37.26 -14.77
CA TYR A 84 11.31 35.91 -14.89
C TYR A 84 9.85 35.88 -15.36
N GLN A 85 9.18 37.02 -15.43
CA GLN A 85 7.79 37.11 -15.84
C GLN A 85 7.56 38.04 -17.04
N ASP A 86 8.20 39.22 -17.06
CA ASP A 86 7.87 40.29 -18.00
C ASP A 86 8.86 40.43 -19.16
N SER A 87 10.06 39.85 -19.06
CA SER A 87 11.01 39.84 -20.18
C SER A 87 10.41 39.15 -21.40
N PRO A 88 10.78 39.54 -22.63
CA PRO A 88 10.29 38.90 -23.85
C PRO A 88 10.57 37.39 -23.87
N GLY A 89 11.74 36.98 -23.38
CA GLY A 89 12.11 35.56 -23.24
C GLY A 89 11.20 34.84 -22.25
N ALA A 90 11.04 35.39 -21.04
CA ALA A 90 10.20 34.78 -20.02
C ALA A 90 8.74 34.65 -20.46
N ARG A 91 8.14 35.68 -21.07
CA ARG A 91 6.76 35.62 -21.58
C ARG A 91 6.58 34.52 -22.62
N THR A 92 7.56 34.38 -23.52
CA THR A 92 7.53 33.35 -24.56
C THR A 92 7.57 31.95 -23.96
N PHE A 93 8.55 31.69 -23.09
CA PHE A 93 8.76 30.35 -22.56
C PHE A 93 7.78 29.96 -21.44
N ASN A 94 7.35 30.90 -20.59
CA ASN A 94 6.23 30.67 -19.66
C ASN A 94 4.94 30.38 -20.43
N GLY A 95 4.71 31.03 -21.58
CA GLY A 95 3.60 30.72 -22.47
C GLY A 95 3.69 29.33 -23.10
N LEU A 96 4.90 28.90 -23.50
CA LEU A 96 5.13 27.52 -23.97
C LEU A 96 4.88 26.49 -22.86
N MET A 97 5.40 26.74 -21.65
CA MET A 97 5.15 25.90 -20.49
C MET A 97 3.65 25.79 -20.19
N GLN A 98 2.95 26.92 -20.13
CA GLN A 98 1.50 26.97 -19.92
C GLN A 98 0.75 26.11 -20.94
N ARG A 99 1.10 26.20 -22.23
CA ARG A 99 0.47 25.40 -23.30
C ARG A 99 0.78 23.90 -23.16
N ALA A 100 2.03 23.54 -22.86
CA ALA A 100 2.42 22.15 -22.67
C ALA A 100 1.65 21.52 -21.49
N ILE A 101 1.51 22.25 -20.39
CA ILE A 101 0.72 21.82 -19.23
C ILE A 101 -0.77 21.73 -19.57
N ALA A 102 -1.33 22.73 -20.26
CA ALA A 102 -2.75 22.71 -20.68
C ALA A 102 -3.08 21.51 -21.58
N GLU A 103 -2.19 21.18 -22.52
CA GLU A 103 -2.34 20.01 -23.40
C GLU A 103 -2.26 18.69 -22.61
N ALA A 104 -1.31 18.58 -21.67
CA ALA A 104 -1.21 17.42 -20.79
C ALA A 104 -2.47 17.22 -19.93
N ILE A 105 -3.08 18.32 -19.48
CA ILE A 105 -4.34 18.32 -18.72
C ILE A 105 -5.53 17.89 -19.60
N ALA A 106 -5.57 18.35 -20.86
CA ALA A 106 -6.63 18.01 -21.80
C ALA A 106 -6.64 16.52 -22.16
N GLN A 107 -5.45 15.90 -22.23
CA GLN A 107 -5.30 14.46 -22.48
C GLN A 107 -5.54 13.61 -21.22
N ALA A 108 -5.48 14.20 -20.02
CA ALA A 108 -5.75 13.49 -18.79
C ALA A 108 -7.26 13.19 -18.63
N PRO A 109 -7.65 12.02 -18.11
CA PRO A 109 -9.06 11.69 -17.89
C PRO A 109 -9.76 12.80 -17.10
N PRO A 110 -10.97 13.24 -17.52
CA PRO A 110 -11.63 14.43 -16.97
C PRO A 110 -11.88 14.36 -15.46
N ASN A 111 -11.85 13.16 -14.87
CA ASN A 111 -12.10 12.92 -13.45
C ASN A 111 -10.85 12.55 -12.64
N ARG A 112 -9.64 12.61 -13.23
CA ARG A 112 -8.38 12.40 -12.52
C ARG A 112 -8.00 13.66 -11.76
N VAL A 113 -7.67 13.52 -10.47
CA VAL A 113 -7.02 14.59 -9.69
C VAL A 113 -5.60 14.76 -10.21
N LEU A 114 -5.25 15.97 -10.61
CA LEU A 114 -3.97 16.36 -11.17
C LEU A 114 -3.06 16.87 -10.06
N ARG A 115 -1.98 16.14 -9.78
CA ARG A 115 -0.98 16.53 -8.80
C ARG A 115 0.22 17.12 -9.52
N VAL A 116 0.46 18.40 -9.32
CA VAL A 116 1.54 19.16 -9.95
C VAL A 116 2.54 19.56 -8.87
N LEU A 117 3.83 19.31 -9.11
CA LEU A 117 4.92 19.79 -8.30
C LEU A 117 5.75 20.80 -9.10
N GLU A 118 6.10 21.93 -8.50
CA GLU A 118 7.09 22.85 -9.03
C GLU A 118 8.32 22.87 -8.12
N ILE A 119 9.47 22.47 -8.66
CA ILE A 119 10.77 22.39 -7.97
C ILE A 119 11.49 23.73 -8.13
N GLY A 120 11.88 24.34 -7.01
CA GLY A 120 12.64 25.60 -7.01
C GLY A 120 11.91 26.74 -7.69
N ALA A 121 10.64 26.93 -7.35
CA ALA A 121 9.74 27.87 -7.99
C ALA A 121 10.13 29.36 -7.77
N GLY A 122 10.98 29.65 -6.78
CA GLY A 122 11.58 30.96 -6.56
C GLY A 122 10.56 32.09 -6.42
N THR A 123 10.60 33.05 -7.33
CA THR A 123 9.68 34.20 -7.33
C THR A 123 8.24 33.87 -7.76
N GLY A 124 8.02 32.66 -8.29
CA GLY A 124 6.73 32.22 -8.83
C GLY A 124 6.37 32.80 -10.20
N GLY A 125 7.37 33.24 -10.99
CA GLY A 125 7.14 33.81 -12.32
C GLY A 125 6.43 32.83 -13.27
N THR A 126 6.87 31.57 -13.29
CA THR A 126 6.21 30.51 -14.06
C THR A 126 4.91 30.07 -13.41
N THR A 127 4.86 29.93 -12.08
CA THR A 127 3.65 29.64 -11.31
C THR A 127 2.48 30.55 -11.71
N ALA A 128 2.72 31.87 -11.82
CA ALA A 128 1.69 32.85 -12.20
C ALA A 128 1.06 32.59 -13.57
N SER A 129 1.79 31.93 -14.48
CA SER A 129 1.30 31.56 -15.81
C SER A 129 0.55 30.22 -15.79
N ILE A 130 0.89 29.31 -14.88
CA ILE A 130 0.33 27.94 -14.85
C ILE A 130 -0.97 27.88 -14.04
N LEU A 131 -1.05 28.53 -12.89
CA LEU A 131 -2.23 28.44 -12.02
C LEU A 131 -3.57 28.78 -12.73
N PRO A 132 -3.66 29.78 -13.62
CA PRO A 132 -4.90 30.09 -14.33
C PRO A 132 -5.43 28.99 -15.26
N VAL A 133 -4.59 28.07 -15.73
CA VAL A 133 -5.01 26.98 -16.65
C VAL A 133 -5.31 25.67 -15.93
N LEU A 134 -5.10 25.61 -14.61
CA LEU A 134 -5.39 24.42 -13.81
C LEU A 134 -6.87 24.38 -13.38
N PRO A 135 -7.55 23.24 -13.56
CA PRO A 135 -8.93 23.10 -13.11
C PRO A 135 -8.98 23.02 -11.58
N ALA A 136 -9.54 24.05 -10.94
CA ALA A 136 -9.49 24.25 -9.49
C ALA A 136 -10.18 23.14 -8.69
N ASP A 137 -11.16 22.46 -9.28
CA ASP A 137 -11.95 21.38 -8.68
C ASP A 137 -11.20 20.04 -8.61
N ARG A 138 -10.17 19.87 -9.44
CA ARG A 138 -9.43 18.61 -9.56
C ARG A 138 -7.91 18.77 -9.60
N SER A 139 -7.36 19.91 -9.20
CA SER A 139 -5.91 20.11 -9.15
C SER A 139 -5.40 20.17 -7.71
N VAL A 140 -4.17 19.74 -7.51
CA VAL A 140 -3.36 20.01 -6.32
C VAL A 140 -2.00 20.48 -6.82
N TYR A 141 -1.60 21.69 -6.44
CA TYR A 141 -0.33 22.28 -6.85
C TYR A 141 0.58 22.42 -5.64
N LEU A 142 1.75 21.80 -5.68
CA LEU A 142 2.76 21.93 -4.63
C LEU A 142 3.88 22.86 -5.13
N PHE A 143 3.88 24.09 -4.62
CA PHE A 143 4.94 25.07 -4.81
C PHE A 143 6.07 24.75 -3.84
N THR A 144 7.30 24.57 -4.36
CA THR A 144 8.45 24.28 -3.50
C THR A 144 9.67 25.12 -3.81
N ASP A 145 10.45 25.38 -2.77
CA ASP A 145 11.75 26.04 -2.87
C ASP A 145 12.64 25.62 -1.69
N VAL A 146 13.96 25.81 -1.81
CA VAL A 146 14.90 25.60 -0.68
C VAL A 146 14.85 26.75 0.31
N SER A 147 14.37 27.93 -0.11
CA SER A 147 14.27 29.14 0.69
C SER A 147 12.88 29.30 1.33
N PRO A 148 12.79 29.37 2.67
CA PRO A 148 11.54 29.66 3.36
C PRO A 148 10.91 31.00 2.94
N ALA A 149 11.75 31.99 2.61
CA ALA A 149 11.29 33.32 2.20
C ALA A 149 10.49 33.28 0.88
N PHE A 150 10.87 32.42 -0.07
CA PHE A 150 10.12 32.25 -1.31
C PHE A 150 8.79 31.55 -1.08
N THR A 151 8.77 30.47 -0.26
CA THR A 151 7.51 29.78 0.06
C THR A 151 6.50 30.66 0.79
N GLN A 152 6.96 31.54 1.70
CA GLN A 152 6.08 32.45 2.43
C GLN A 152 5.49 33.52 1.50
N ARG A 153 6.32 34.15 0.67
CA ARG A 153 5.84 35.16 -0.30
C ARG A 153 4.89 34.56 -1.33
N ALA A 154 5.13 33.33 -1.78
CA ALA A 154 4.24 32.62 -2.67
C ALA A 154 2.87 32.37 -2.02
N ALA A 155 2.84 32.05 -0.72
CA ALA A 155 1.60 31.92 0.04
C ALA A 155 0.80 33.23 0.08
N ASP A 156 1.47 34.37 0.27
CA ASP A 156 0.84 35.69 0.26
C ASP A 156 0.31 36.04 -1.15
N ARG A 157 1.09 35.73 -2.19
CA ARG A 157 0.79 36.07 -3.59
C ARG A 157 -0.32 35.21 -4.20
N PHE A 158 -0.30 33.89 -3.96
CA PHE A 158 -1.19 32.92 -4.61
C PHE A 158 -2.26 32.36 -3.68
N GLY A 159 -2.49 33.00 -2.52
CA GLY A 159 -3.52 32.60 -1.55
C GLY A 159 -4.95 32.54 -2.10
N ALA A 160 -5.23 33.19 -3.24
CA ALA A 160 -6.50 33.08 -3.95
C ALA A 160 -6.77 31.68 -4.58
N TYR A 161 -5.73 30.83 -4.70
CA TYR A 161 -5.84 29.48 -5.25
C TYR A 161 -5.85 28.44 -4.12
N PRO A 162 -7.03 27.96 -3.66
CA PRO A 162 -7.14 27.09 -2.47
C PRO A 162 -6.53 25.70 -2.66
N PHE A 163 -6.20 25.33 -3.90
CA PHE A 163 -5.55 24.07 -4.26
C PHE A 163 -4.02 24.14 -4.27
N VAL A 164 -3.42 25.31 -4.01
CA VAL A 164 -1.97 25.48 -3.91
C VAL A 164 -1.52 25.17 -2.48
N ARG A 165 -0.39 24.48 -2.36
CA ARG A 165 0.30 24.14 -1.12
C ARG A 165 1.75 24.60 -1.24
N TYR A 166 2.35 25.00 -0.14
CA TYR A 166 3.70 25.56 -0.09
C TYR A 166 4.55 24.72 0.85
N GLN A 167 5.74 24.32 0.39
CA GLN A 167 6.60 23.44 1.17
C GLN A 167 8.06 23.65 0.81
N LEU A 168 8.97 23.48 1.77
CA LEU A 168 10.39 23.36 1.48
C LEU A 168 10.69 22.04 0.75
N LEU A 169 11.51 22.10 -0.28
CA LEU A 169 12.05 20.92 -0.96
C LEU A 169 13.47 21.20 -1.42
N ASP A 170 14.39 20.33 -0.99
CA ASP A 170 15.75 20.29 -1.50
C ASP A 170 15.91 19.06 -2.40
N ILE A 171 15.91 19.26 -3.71
CA ILE A 171 15.96 18.17 -4.69
C ILE A 171 17.32 17.45 -4.73
N GLU A 172 18.38 18.01 -4.11
CA GLU A 172 19.66 17.30 -3.96
C GLU A 172 19.58 16.20 -2.91
N LYS A 173 18.60 16.25 -2.00
CA LYS A 173 18.36 15.22 -0.98
C LYS A 173 17.30 14.23 -1.48
N ASP A 174 17.31 13.01 -0.92
CA ASP A 174 16.28 12.02 -1.23
C ASP A 174 14.89 12.61 -0.94
N PRO A 175 14.04 12.83 -1.97
CA PRO A 175 12.75 13.48 -1.80
C PRO A 175 11.84 12.73 -0.83
N LEU A 176 11.94 11.40 -0.75
CA LEU A 176 11.04 10.60 0.08
C LEU A 176 11.34 10.67 1.57
N THR A 177 12.49 11.25 1.93
CA THR A 177 12.84 11.54 3.33
C THR A 177 12.28 12.88 3.79
N GLN A 178 11.75 13.69 2.86
CA GLN A 178 11.25 15.03 3.13
C GLN A 178 9.74 14.98 3.42
N PRO A 179 9.22 15.80 4.34
CA PRO A 179 7.83 15.72 4.80
C PRO A 179 6.81 15.78 3.66
N GLY A 180 5.77 14.94 3.70
CA GLY A 180 4.63 15.03 2.76
C GLY A 180 4.92 14.60 1.31
N ILE A 181 6.14 14.14 1.02
CA ILE A 181 6.54 13.65 -0.30
C ILE A 181 6.53 12.12 -0.33
N GLU A 182 5.78 11.54 -1.27
CA GLU A 182 5.65 10.09 -1.46
C GLU A 182 6.27 9.66 -2.80
N ASP A 183 6.62 8.38 -2.93
CA ASP A 183 7.12 7.82 -4.20
C ASP A 183 6.02 7.91 -5.27
N GLN A 184 6.40 8.41 -6.44
CA GLN A 184 5.59 8.51 -7.65
C GLN A 184 4.26 9.24 -7.41
N GLN A 185 4.35 10.38 -6.71
CA GLN A 185 3.20 11.15 -6.24
C GLN A 185 2.60 12.08 -7.29
N PHE A 186 3.41 12.63 -8.19
CA PHE A 186 3.01 13.76 -9.04
C PHE A 186 2.76 13.35 -10.50
N ASP A 187 1.64 13.79 -11.07
CA ASP A 187 1.32 13.58 -12.48
C ASP A 187 2.15 14.50 -13.39
N VAL A 188 2.55 15.65 -12.87
CA VAL A 188 3.40 16.65 -13.53
C VAL A 188 4.46 17.16 -12.55
N VAL A 189 5.71 17.19 -12.98
CA VAL A 189 6.80 17.88 -12.27
C VAL A 189 7.36 18.97 -13.19
N ILE A 190 7.42 20.19 -12.67
CA ILE A 190 7.94 21.38 -13.34
C ILE A 190 9.24 21.78 -12.66
N ALA A 191 10.25 22.13 -13.45
CA ALA A 191 11.50 22.69 -12.96
C ALA A 191 11.98 23.79 -13.92
N VAL A 192 12.26 24.98 -13.40
CA VAL A 192 12.58 26.15 -14.23
C VAL A 192 13.87 26.79 -13.75
N ASN A 193 14.90 26.79 -14.61
CA ASN A 193 16.23 27.37 -14.35
C ASN A 193 16.77 26.99 -12.96
N VAL A 194 16.65 25.71 -12.60
CA VAL A 194 16.93 25.22 -11.24
C VAL A 194 17.77 23.95 -11.23
N LEU A 195 17.59 23.07 -12.22
CA LEU A 195 18.29 21.78 -12.23
C LEU A 195 19.75 21.96 -12.62
N HIS A 196 20.07 22.91 -13.52
CA HIS A 196 21.46 23.22 -13.87
C HIS A 196 22.30 23.67 -12.66
N ALA A 197 21.68 24.23 -11.63
CA ALA A 197 22.34 24.71 -10.43
C ALA A 197 22.62 23.61 -9.40
N THR A 198 22.16 22.36 -9.63
CA THR A 198 22.45 21.26 -8.73
C THR A 198 23.84 20.69 -8.94
N ARG A 199 24.41 20.14 -7.87
CA ARG A 199 25.78 19.62 -7.83
C ARG A 199 25.99 18.41 -8.75
N LYS A 200 25.01 17.51 -8.86
CA LYS A 200 25.08 16.29 -9.69
C LYS A 200 23.76 16.01 -10.40
N LEU A 201 23.70 16.28 -11.70
CA LEU A 201 22.47 16.20 -12.47
C LEU A 201 21.87 14.79 -12.54
N ARG A 202 22.70 13.75 -12.67
CA ARG A 202 22.23 12.35 -12.71
C ARG A 202 21.50 11.93 -11.43
N GLU A 203 22.01 12.38 -10.28
CA GLU A 203 21.40 12.10 -8.97
C GLU A 203 20.10 12.90 -8.80
N THR A 204 20.12 14.19 -9.15
CA THR A 204 18.93 15.04 -9.18
C THR A 204 17.83 14.44 -10.06
N LEU A 205 18.15 13.99 -11.27
CA LEU A 205 17.17 13.38 -12.17
C LEU A 205 16.65 12.05 -11.65
N ALA A 206 17.46 11.27 -10.92
CA ALA A 206 16.99 10.08 -10.23
C ALA A 206 15.94 10.43 -9.14
N HIS A 207 16.15 11.51 -8.39
CA HIS A 207 15.17 12.03 -7.44
C HIS A 207 13.90 12.52 -8.13
N VAL A 208 14.02 13.31 -9.19
CA VAL A 208 12.87 13.80 -9.99
C VAL A 208 12.05 12.64 -10.54
N ARG A 209 12.69 11.59 -11.05
CA ARG A 209 11.99 10.41 -11.58
C ARG A 209 11.17 9.70 -10.51
N ARG A 210 11.67 9.64 -9.26
CA ARG A 210 10.94 9.06 -8.13
C ARG A 210 9.74 9.90 -7.70
N LEU A 211 9.70 11.18 -8.04
CA LEU A 211 8.55 12.05 -7.73
C LEU A 211 7.39 11.84 -8.71
N LEU A 212 7.68 11.42 -9.95
CA LEU A 212 6.69 11.28 -11.02
C LEU A 212 5.90 9.98 -10.92
N ALA A 213 4.59 10.08 -11.04
CA ALA A 213 3.72 8.95 -11.33
C ALA A 213 4.14 8.28 -12.67
N PRO A 214 3.84 6.99 -12.88
CA PRO A 214 4.08 6.33 -14.16
C PRO A 214 3.42 7.08 -15.30
N GLU A 215 4.14 7.21 -16.41
CA GLU A 215 3.75 8.04 -17.57
C GLU A 215 3.57 9.54 -17.26
N GLY A 216 3.91 9.98 -16.03
CA GLY A 216 3.84 11.36 -15.58
C GLY A 216 4.79 12.26 -16.38
N LEU A 217 4.40 13.52 -16.55
CA LEU A 217 5.12 14.49 -17.37
C LEU A 217 6.18 15.22 -16.55
N LEU A 218 7.42 15.18 -17.02
CA LEU A 218 8.48 16.09 -16.60
C LEU A 218 8.56 17.25 -17.59
N ALA A 219 8.44 18.48 -17.09
CA ALA A 219 8.62 19.69 -17.87
C ALA A 219 9.75 20.55 -17.27
N ILE A 220 10.86 20.66 -17.99
CA ILE A 220 12.05 21.39 -17.56
C ILE A 220 12.24 22.59 -18.49
N MET A 221 12.49 23.78 -17.94
CA MET A 221 12.83 24.96 -18.71
C MET A 221 14.21 25.46 -18.30
N GLU A 222 15.19 25.43 -19.19
CA GLU A 222 16.59 25.71 -18.86
C GLU A 222 17.26 26.58 -19.92
N ALA A 223 18.25 27.36 -19.49
CA ALA A 223 19.23 27.95 -20.40
C ALA A 223 20.12 26.83 -20.97
N ILE A 224 20.35 26.84 -22.28
CA ILE A 224 20.99 25.72 -23.00
C ILE A 224 22.37 26.04 -23.58
N ARG A 225 22.85 27.26 -23.39
CA ARG A 225 24.20 27.68 -23.80
C ARG A 225 24.71 28.81 -22.92
N PRO A 226 26.03 28.94 -22.74
CA PRO A 226 26.63 30.07 -22.04
C PRO A 226 26.18 31.40 -22.65
N MET A 227 25.83 32.36 -21.80
CA MET A 227 25.45 33.72 -22.19
C MET A 227 26.18 34.70 -21.31
N ARG A 228 27.00 35.55 -21.92
CA ARG A 228 27.83 36.53 -21.19
C ARG A 228 27.01 37.37 -20.20
N TRP A 229 25.81 37.81 -20.57
CA TRP A 229 24.97 38.61 -19.67
C TRP A 229 24.48 37.83 -18.44
N LEU A 230 24.19 36.52 -18.56
CA LEU A 230 23.85 35.67 -17.41
C LEU A 230 25.07 35.47 -16.51
N ASP A 231 26.23 35.18 -17.11
CA ASP A 231 27.48 34.97 -16.37
C ASP A 231 27.94 36.23 -15.62
N LEU A 232 27.69 37.40 -16.20
CA LEU A 232 27.99 38.72 -15.63
C LEU A 232 26.94 39.19 -14.61
N THR A 233 25.84 38.47 -14.44
CA THR A 233 24.76 38.79 -13.49
C THR A 233 24.58 37.66 -12.48
N PHE A 234 23.82 36.62 -12.84
CA PHE A 234 23.56 35.46 -11.98
C PHE A 234 24.81 34.60 -11.75
N GLY A 235 25.73 34.57 -12.72
CA GLY A 235 27.04 33.92 -12.57
C GLY A 235 27.96 34.57 -11.54
N LEU A 236 27.57 35.70 -10.93
CA LEU A 236 28.26 36.24 -9.77
C LEU A 236 27.90 35.51 -8.47
N THR A 237 26.88 34.65 -8.47
CA THR A 237 26.48 33.87 -7.30
C THR A 237 27.27 32.56 -7.20
N ASP A 238 27.66 32.18 -5.98
CA ASP A 238 28.33 30.90 -5.73
C ASP A 238 27.47 29.71 -6.21
N GLY A 239 26.14 29.83 -6.10
CA GLY A 239 25.17 28.82 -6.51
C GLY A 239 25.28 28.40 -7.98
N TRP A 240 25.63 29.34 -8.88
CA TRP A 240 25.74 29.09 -10.32
C TRP A 240 26.84 28.09 -10.66
N TRP A 241 27.92 28.05 -9.86
CA TRP A 241 29.13 27.25 -10.14
C TRP A 241 29.25 26.00 -9.26
N ARG A 242 28.17 25.53 -8.62
CA ARG A 242 28.20 24.41 -7.65
C ARG A 242 28.34 23.00 -8.25
N PHE A 243 28.34 22.86 -9.58
CA PHE A 243 28.41 21.55 -10.23
C PHE A 243 29.71 20.78 -9.91
N ALA A 244 29.64 19.45 -9.90
CA ALA A 244 30.78 18.57 -9.57
C ALA A 244 30.85 17.29 -10.43
N ASP A 245 30.01 17.19 -11.45
CA ASP A 245 30.00 16.13 -12.47
C ASP A 245 30.73 16.60 -13.73
N GLU A 246 32.04 16.79 -13.59
CA GLU A 246 32.94 17.33 -14.63
C GLU A 246 32.95 16.49 -15.92
N ASP A 247 32.58 15.21 -15.84
CA ASP A 247 32.41 14.34 -17.01
C ASP A 247 31.22 14.75 -17.90
N LEU A 248 30.21 15.39 -17.30
CA LEU A 248 29.03 15.91 -17.97
C LEU A 248 29.13 17.42 -18.22
N ARG A 249 29.66 18.16 -17.23
CA ARG A 249 29.79 19.62 -17.21
C ARG A 249 31.26 19.98 -16.96
N PRO A 250 32.12 20.00 -17.98
CA PRO A 250 33.57 20.14 -17.80
C PRO A 250 34.00 21.53 -17.32
N SER A 251 33.24 22.58 -17.67
CA SER A 251 33.64 23.96 -17.39
C SER A 251 32.48 24.94 -17.18
N HIS A 252 31.22 24.51 -17.38
CA HIS A 252 30.06 25.39 -17.32
C HIS A 252 28.82 24.64 -16.80
N PRO A 253 27.93 25.27 -16.00
CA PRO A 253 26.76 24.60 -15.43
C PRO A 253 25.68 24.20 -16.45
N LEU A 254 25.62 24.89 -17.60
CA LEU A 254 24.58 24.70 -18.61
C LEU A 254 24.92 23.56 -19.58
N LEU A 255 23.88 22.87 -20.06
CA LEU A 255 23.95 21.81 -21.07
C LEU A 255 23.19 22.21 -22.32
N SER A 256 23.70 21.80 -23.49
CA SER A 256 22.96 21.91 -24.77
C SER A 256 21.67 21.09 -24.77
N SER A 257 20.74 21.40 -25.69
CA SER A 257 19.48 20.64 -25.83
C SER A 257 19.74 19.17 -26.10
N ARG A 258 20.78 18.85 -26.89
CA ARG A 258 21.22 17.47 -27.14
C ARG A 258 21.69 16.78 -25.87
N GLN A 259 22.58 17.42 -25.10
CA GLN A 259 23.08 16.85 -23.85
C GLN A 259 21.94 16.60 -22.84
N TRP A 260 20.96 17.50 -22.76
CA TRP A 260 19.77 17.30 -21.93
C TRP A 260 18.93 16.09 -22.38
N ARG A 261 18.68 15.92 -23.68
CA ARG A 261 17.96 14.74 -24.20
C ARG A 261 18.67 13.45 -23.87
N ASP A 262 19.98 13.39 -24.15
CA ASP A 262 20.81 12.22 -23.90
C ASP A 262 20.82 11.88 -22.40
N LEU A 263 20.92 12.90 -21.54
CA LEU A 263 20.90 12.74 -20.09
C LEU A 263 19.54 12.26 -19.56
N LEU A 264 18.43 12.80 -20.07
CA LEU A 264 17.08 12.38 -19.71
C LEU A 264 16.84 10.91 -20.08
N SER A 265 17.23 10.50 -21.31
CA SER A 265 17.16 9.10 -21.72
C SER A 265 18.04 8.20 -20.84
N ALA A 266 19.30 8.60 -20.58
CA ALA A 266 20.20 7.83 -19.73
C ALA A 266 19.72 7.72 -18.28
N SER A 267 18.91 8.68 -17.82
CA SER A 267 18.29 8.70 -16.49
C SER A 267 16.96 7.93 -16.42
N GLY A 268 16.57 7.27 -17.52
CA GLY A 268 15.40 6.38 -17.59
C GLY A 268 14.07 7.10 -17.84
N PHE A 269 14.10 8.28 -18.44
CA PHE A 269 12.91 8.95 -18.96
C PHE A 269 12.65 8.55 -20.42
N GLU A 270 11.38 8.49 -20.80
CA GLU A 270 10.92 8.13 -22.13
C GLU A 270 10.59 9.36 -22.97
N ALA A 271 10.82 9.24 -24.28
CA ALA A 271 10.48 10.23 -25.31
C ALA A 271 10.88 11.69 -24.98
N PRO A 272 12.16 11.98 -24.66
CA PRO A 272 12.59 13.34 -24.40
C PRO A 272 12.50 14.21 -25.68
N VAL A 273 11.83 15.35 -25.59
CA VAL A 273 11.64 16.33 -26.66
C VAL A 273 12.07 17.71 -26.18
N THR A 274 12.58 18.54 -27.08
CA THR A 274 13.00 19.91 -26.80
C THR A 274 12.28 20.90 -27.71
N LEU A 275 11.86 22.04 -27.15
CA LEU A 275 11.17 23.11 -27.85
C LEU A 275 11.89 24.45 -27.63
N PRO A 276 12.28 25.17 -28.70
CA PRO A 276 12.17 24.78 -30.11
C PRO A 276 13.05 23.56 -30.44
N GLN A 277 12.69 22.81 -31.48
CA GLN A 277 13.56 21.74 -31.99
C GLN A 277 14.79 22.38 -32.64
N GLU A 278 15.98 21.94 -32.24
CA GLU A 278 17.22 22.39 -32.87
C GLU A 278 17.29 21.87 -34.31
N PRO A 279 17.63 22.72 -35.30
CA PRO A 279 17.98 22.25 -36.64
C PRO A 279 19.25 21.39 -36.60
N GLU A 280 19.40 20.44 -37.52
CA GLU A 280 20.55 19.50 -37.58
C GLU A 280 21.91 20.22 -37.63
N ASP A 281 21.94 21.47 -38.09
CA ASP A 281 23.14 22.31 -38.23
C ASP A 281 23.53 23.05 -36.93
N GLY A 282 22.77 22.90 -35.83
CA GLY A 282 23.14 23.38 -34.48
C GLY A 282 22.92 24.87 -34.20
N ASP A 283 22.50 25.66 -35.19
CA ASP A 283 22.28 27.11 -35.06
C ASP A 283 20.84 27.42 -34.59
N SER A 284 20.57 27.24 -33.30
CA SER A 284 19.35 27.73 -32.67
C SER A 284 19.52 29.20 -32.25
N LEU A 285 18.59 30.06 -32.69
CA LEU A 285 18.51 31.45 -32.22
C LEU A 285 18.14 31.55 -30.74
N SER A 286 17.51 30.50 -30.18
CA SER A 286 17.08 30.50 -28.78
C SER A 286 18.19 30.03 -27.84
N ALA A 287 18.41 30.78 -26.76
CA ALA A 287 19.34 30.41 -25.68
C ALA A 287 18.66 29.67 -24.51
N GLN A 288 17.34 29.45 -24.60
CA GLN A 288 16.54 28.68 -23.66
C GLN A 288 15.74 27.60 -24.40
N ALA A 289 15.41 26.52 -23.69
CA ALA A 289 14.54 25.47 -24.21
C ALA A 289 13.56 24.98 -23.14
N LEU A 290 12.38 24.57 -23.60
CA LEU A 290 11.46 23.72 -22.86
C LEU A 290 11.73 22.26 -23.23
N LEU A 291 12.13 21.46 -22.25
CA LEU A 291 12.42 20.04 -22.35
C LEU A 291 11.24 19.27 -21.73
N LEU A 292 10.68 18.33 -22.47
CA LEU A 292 9.57 17.49 -22.02
C LEU A 292 10.00 16.03 -22.05
N ALA A 293 9.67 15.25 -21.03
CA ALA A 293 9.90 13.82 -20.99
C ALA A 293 8.86 13.11 -20.12
N ARG A 294 8.73 11.79 -20.23
CA ARG A 294 7.81 11.01 -19.38
C ARG A 294 8.55 10.06 -18.47
N ALA A 295 8.02 9.87 -17.25
CA ALA A 295 8.40 8.75 -16.43
C ALA A 295 8.00 7.44 -17.12
N PRO A 296 8.79 6.36 -16.96
CA PRO A 296 8.52 5.12 -17.67
C PRO A 296 7.15 4.57 -17.29
N ARG A 297 6.50 3.92 -18.25
CA ARG A 297 5.28 3.18 -17.97
C ARG A 297 5.62 2.09 -16.97
N VAL A 298 4.75 1.86 -15.98
CA VAL A 298 4.83 0.60 -15.20
C VAL A 298 4.34 -0.49 -16.15
N GLU A 299 5.23 -0.94 -17.01
CA GLU A 299 5.03 -2.19 -17.70
C GLU A 299 4.99 -3.28 -16.64
N VAL A 300 3.92 -4.08 -16.68
CA VAL A 300 3.96 -5.43 -16.14
C VAL A 300 4.99 -6.16 -16.99
N HIS A 301 6.28 -5.99 -16.67
CA HIS A 301 7.32 -6.61 -17.47
C HIS A 301 7.14 -8.12 -17.35
N PRO A 302 6.89 -8.84 -18.46
CA PRO A 302 7.04 -10.28 -18.46
C PRO A 302 8.50 -10.55 -18.12
N LYS A 303 8.76 -11.03 -16.90
CA LYS A 303 10.06 -11.60 -16.62
C LYS A 303 10.14 -12.87 -17.46
N PRO A 304 11.16 -13.04 -18.32
CA PRO A 304 11.40 -14.33 -18.94
C PRO A 304 11.73 -15.31 -17.82
N VAL A 305 10.79 -16.19 -17.49
CA VAL A 305 11.04 -17.31 -16.59
C VAL A 305 11.43 -18.48 -17.47
N ALA A 306 12.73 -18.64 -17.69
CA ALA A 306 13.24 -19.89 -18.22
C ALA A 306 13.13 -20.95 -17.10
N ARG A 307 12.02 -21.71 -17.08
CA ARG A 307 11.91 -22.89 -16.23
C ARG A 307 12.55 -24.08 -16.94
N ALA A 308 13.47 -24.75 -16.26
CA ALA A 308 13.91 -26.06 -16.69
C ALA A 308 12.80 -27.06 -16.36
N ALA A 309 12.36 -27.85 -17.34
CA ALA A 309 11.43 -28.94 -17.10
C ALA A 309 12.08 -29.95 -16.15
N ARG A 310 11.67 -29.93 -14.87
CA ARG A 310 12.04 -30.93 -13.88
C ARG A 310 10.97 -32.01 -13.86
N ALA A 311 11.41 -33.27 -13.92
CA ALA A 311 10.50 -34.41 -13.85
C ALA A 311 9.74 -34.43 -12.51
N ILE A 312 8.45 -34.69 -12.56
CA ILE A 312 7.62 -34.92 -11.38
C ILE A 312 7.78 -36.37 -10.92
N SER A 313 8.77 -36.59 -10.05
CA SER A 313 8.94 -37.86 -9.32
C SER A 313 8.25 -37.84 -7.96
N GLY A 314 7.77 -39.00 -7.49
CA GLY A 314 7.16 -39.19 -6.17
C GLY A 314 5.67 -39.54 -6.22
N ASP A 315 5.05 -39.67 -5.04
CA ASP A 315 3.65 -40.08 -4.91
C ASP A 315 2.71 -38.86 -4.84
N TRP A 316 1.71 -38.81 -5.72
CA TRP A 316 0.74 -37.72 -5.80
C TRP A 316 -0.68 -38.17 -5.49
N LEU A 317 -1.47 -37.28 -4.92
CA LEU A 317 -2.91 -37.46 -4.75
C LEU A 317 -3.64 -36.42 -5.59
N ILE A 318 -4.51 -36.86 -6.50
CA ILE A 318 -5.21 -35.98 -7.45
C ILE A 318 -6.72 -36.15 -7.26
N LEU A 319 -7.37 -35.13 -6.68
CA LEU A 319 -8.83 -35.03 -6.63
C LEU A 319 -9.28 -34.48 -7.98
N ALA A 320 -9.56 -35.39 -8.92
CA ALA A 320 -9.77 -35.11 -10.33
C ALA A 320 -11.18 -34.61 -10.64
N ASP A 321 -11.23 -33.62 -11.55
CA ASP A 321 -12.44 -33.08 -12.18
C ASP A 321 -13.08 -34.06 -13.17
N ARG A 322 -14.30 -33.74 -13.61
CA ARG A 322 -15.07 -34.53 -14.58
C ARG A 322 -14.56 -34.35 -16.02
N ASP A 323 -14.02 -33.18 -16.35
CA ASP A 323 -13.58 -32.80 -17.71
C ASP A 323 -12.18 -33.33 -18.07
N GLY A 324 -11.55 -34.05 -17.14
CA GLY A 324 -10.37 -34.88 -17.39
C GLY A 324 -9.03 -34.17 -17.25
N VAL A 325 -8.97 -32.95 -16.69
CA VAL A 325 -7.68 -32.30 -16.40
C VAL A 325 -6.87 -33.17 -15.43
N GLY A 326 -7.48 -33.63 -14.35
CA GLY A 326 -6.86 -34.51 -13.36
C GLY A 326 -6.47 -35.88 -13.92
N ALA A 327 -7.23 -36.41 -14.89
CA ALA A 327 -6.91 -37.66 -15.55
C ALA A 327 -5.65 -37.52 -16.42
N ARG A 328 -5.54 -36.43 -17.20
CA ARG A 328 -4.36 -36.14 -18.03
C ARG A 328 -3.13 -35.83 -17.16
N LEU A 329 -3.31 -35.08 -16.08
CA LEU A 329 -2.25 -34.84 -15.10
C LEU A 329 -1.73 -36.17 -14.51
N ALA A 330 -2.62 -37.08 -14.13
CA ALA A 330 -2.25 -38.40 -13.61
C ALA A 330 -1.47 -39.24 -14.64
N GLU A 331 -1.88 -39.23 -15.91
CA GLU A 331 -1.14 -39.89 -16.99
C GLU A 331 0.27 -39.31 -17.16
N ARG A 332 0.39 -37.98 -17.09
CA ARG A 332 1.67 -37.28 -17.19
C ARG A 332 2.62 -37.58 -16.04
N VAL A 333 2.13 -37.57 -14.80
CA VAL A 333 2.90 -37.98 -13.61
C VAL A 333 3.45 -39.39 -13.76
N ARG A 334 2.61 -40.34 -14.21
CA ARG A 334 3.05 -41.73 -14.46
C ARG A 334 4.09 -41.82 -15.57
N LYS A 335 3.93 -41.05 -16.65
CA LYS A 335 4.87 -40.99 -17.78
C LYS A 335 6.25 -40.47 -17.36
N GLU A 336 6.30 -39.59 -16.35
CA GLU A 336 7.54 -39.04 -15.78
C GLU A 336 8.13 -39.89 -14.64
N GLY A 337 7.55 -41.06 -14.36
CA GLY A 337 8.04 -42.02 -13.37
C GLY A 337 7.57 -41.78 -11.94
N GLY A 338 6.59 -40.90 -11.72
CA GLY A 338 5.88 -40.75 -10.45
C GLY A 338 4.71 -41.71 -10.29
N ASN A 339 4.21 -41.88 -9.06
CA ASN A 339 2.96 -42.59 -8.79
C ASN A 339 1.85 -41.59 -8.50
N CYS A 340 0.60 -41.93 -8.83
CA CYS A 340 -0.53 -41.10 -8.48
C CYS A 340 -1.78 -41.90 -8.13
N VAL A 341 -2.47 -41.45 -7.09
CA VAL A 341 -3.82 -41.89 -6.73
C VAL A 341 -4.81 -40.86 -7.26
N VAL A 342 -5.81 -41.35 -8.00
CA VAL A 342 -6.89 -40.52 -8.56
C VAL A 342 -8.14 -40.68 -7.71
N VAL A 343 -8.75 -39.55 -7.33
CA VAL A 343 -9.96 -39.49 -6.51
C VAL A 343 -11.03 -38.70 -7.25
N ARG A 344 -12.24 -39.24 -7.33
CA ARG A 344 -13.43 -38.60 -7.91
C ARG A 344 -14.47 -38.34 -6.82
N ALA A 345 -15.29 -37.32 -7.00
CA ALA A 345 -16.43 -37.10 -6.11
C ALA A 345 -17.46 -38.24 -6.27
N GLY A 346 -18.02 -38.73 -5.17
CA GLY A 346 -19.02 -39.80 -5.14
C GLY A 346 -19.95 -39.71 -3.93
N GLU A 347 -20.83 -40.70 -3.74
CA GLU A 347 -21.78 -40.70 -2.62
C GLU A 347 -21.18 -41.24 -1.32
N ALA A 348 -20.14 -42.07 -1.41
CA ALA A 348 -19.44 -42.69 -0.28
C ALA A 348 -17.98 -43.02 -0.65
N CYS A 349 -17.16 -43.27 0.38
CA CYS A 349 -15.77 -43.70 0.21
C CYS A 349 -15.67 -45.14 -0.31
N SER A 350 -15.28 -45.31 -1.59
CA SER A 350 -15.07 -46.61 -2.24
C SER A 350 -13.87 -46.57 -3.19
N VAL A 351 -13.39 -47.74 -3.60
CA VAL A 351 -12.36 -47.88 -4.63
C VAL A 351 -12.93 -48.74 -5.75
N ASP A 352 -12.89 -48.21 -6.97
CA ASP A 352 -13.38 -48.90 -8.17
C ASP A 352 -12.34 -49.96 -8.63
N GLY A 353 -12.74 -50.87 -9.53
CA GLY A 353 -11.89 -51.96 -10.03
C GLY A 353 -10.58 -51.50 -10.69
N ASP A 354 -10.53 -50.27 -11.19
CA ASP A 354 -9.34 -49.63 -11.80
C ASP A 354 -8.45 -48.89 -10.77
N GLY A 355 -8.75 -49.01 -9.47
CA GLY A 355 -7.99 -48.35 -8.40
C GLY A 355 -8.31 -46.86 -8.20
N VAL A 356 -9.39 -46.36 -8.81
CA VAL A 356 -9.86 -44.97 -8.64
C VAL A 356 -10.70 -44.87 -7.37
N TRP A 357 -10.36 -43.91 -6.51
CA TRP A 357 -11.10 -43.64 -5.29
C TRP A 357 -12.33 -42.78 -5.57
N ARG A 358 -13.44 -43.04 -4.89
CA ARG A 358 -14.61 -42.17 -4.82
C ARG A 358 -14.75 -41.68 -3.39
N VAL A 359 -15.01 -40.39 -3.19
CA VAL A 359 -15.12 -39.75 -1.86
C VAL A 359 -16.28 -38.78 -1.84
N ASN A 360 -17.06 -38.77 -0.77
CA ASN A 360 -18.14 -37.79 -0.61
C ASN A 360 -17.58 -36.43 -0.15
N PRO A 361 -17.76 -35.34 -0.91
CA PRO A 361 -17.22 -34.03 -0.55
C PRO A 361 -17.77 -33.48 0.77
N GLY A 362 -18.99 -33.89 1.15
CA GLY A 362 -19.67 -33.47 2.38
C GLY A 362 -19.34 -34.31 3.62
N ARG A 363 -18.54 -35.38 3.52
CA ARG A 363 -18.25 -36.28 4.66
C ARG A 363 -16.78 -36.23 5.08
N PRO A 364 -16.44 -35.63 6.23
CA PRO A 364 -15.04 -35.51 6.66
C PRO A 364 -14.37 -36.88 6.93
N GLU A 365 -15.13 -37.89 7.34
CA GLU A 365 -14.63 -39.25 7.60
C GLU A 365 -14.07 -39.91 6.34
N ASP A 366 -14.65 -39.63 5.17
CA ASP A 366 -14.20 -40.18 3.89
C ASP A 366 -12.79 -39.67 3.53
N PHE A 367 -12.49 -38.40 3.85
CA PHE A 367 -11.16 -37.81 3.65
C PHE A 367 -10.12 -38.36 4.62
N HIS A 368 -10.50 -38.62 5.88
CA HIS A 368 -9.63 -39.29 6.84
C HIS A 368 -9.25 -40.68 6.34
N ARG A 369 -10.23 -41.44 5.85
CA ARG A 369 -10.00 -42.78 5.31
C ARG A 369 -9.13 -42.74 4.05
N LEU A 370 -9.42 -41.80 3.12
CA LEU A 370 -8.62 -41.59 1.91
C LEU A 370 -7.13 -41.36 2.25
N LEU A 371 -6.81 -40.41 3.13
CA LEU A 371 -5.41 -40.10 3.43
C LEU A 371 -4.70 -41.22 4.24
N ALA A 372 -5.45 -42.03 4.98
CA ALA A 372 -4.90 -43.16 5.74
C ALA A 372 -4.65 -44.40 4.89
N GLU A 373 -5.56 -44.74 3.97
CA GLU A 373 -5.56 -46.01 3.24
C GLU A 373 -5.01 -45.91 1.81
N ALA A 374 -5.09 -44.75 1.17
CA ALA A 374 -4.75 -44.63 -0.25
C ALA A 374 -3.24 -44.57 -0.52
N ARG A 375 -2.40 -44.42 0.51
CA ARG A 375 -0.95 -44.32 0.33
C ARG A 375 -0.33 -45.68 -0.02
N PRO A 376 0.57 -45.75 -1.00
CA PRO A 376 1.33 -46.98 -1.30
C PRO A 376 2.22 -47.45 -0.14
N SER A 377 2.70 -46.50 0.69
CA SER A 377 3.50 -46.76 1.90
C SER A 377 3.02 -45.87 3.05
N ALA A 378 2.72 -46.49 4.20
CA ALA A 378 2.13 -45.81 5.37
C ALA A 378 3.04 -44.75 6.02
N SER A 379 4.32 -44.65 5.63
CA SER A 379 5.32 -43.78 6.29
C SER A 379 5.78 -42.56 5.48
N ALA A 380 5.40 -42.43 4.21
CA ALA A 380 5.87 -41.33 3.34
C ALA A 380 4.84 -40.20 3.19
N ALA A 381 5.29 -38.95 3.18
CA ALA A 381 4.46 -37.80 2.81
C ALA A 381 4.13 -37.82 1.31
N TRP A 382 2.97 -37.27 0.90
CA TRP A 382 2.70 -37.08 -0.52
C TRP A 382 3.67 -36.03 -1.06
N ARG A 383 4.17 -36.22 -2.29
CA ARG A 383 4.93 -35.19 -2.98
C ARG A 383 4.10 -33.93 -3.17
N GLY A 384 2.80 -34.11 -3.46
CA GLY A 384 1.80 -33.06 -3.47
C GLY A 384 0.39 -33.61 -3.62
N ILE A 385 -0.58 -32.80 -3.22
CA ILE A 385 -2.01 -33.06 -3.36
C ILE A 385 -2.59 -31.99 -4.28
N VAL A 386 -3.32 -32.38 -5.32
CA VAL A 386 -3.91 -31.46 -6.30
C VAL A 386 -5.44 -31.54 -6.21
N HIS A 387 -6.08 -30.40 -5.93
CA HIS A 387 -7.52 -30.28 -5.74
C HIS A 387 -8.19 -29.62 -6.95
N LEU A 388 -8.77 -30.43 -7.86
CA LEU A 388 -9.40 -29.98 -9.11
C LEU A 388 -10.93 -29.98 -9.08
N TRP A 389 -11.57 -30.42 -8.00
CA TRP A 389 -13.04 -30.46 -7.92
C TRP A 389 -13.72 -29.09 -8.04
N ASN A 390 -12.97 -27.99 -7.88
CA ASN A 390 -13.50 -26.65 -8.15
C ASN A 390 -13.83 -26.45 -9.64
N LEU A 391 -13.19 -27.20 -10.55
CA LEU A 391 -13.46 -27.12 -11.99
C LEU A 391 -14.87 -27.62 -12.34
N ASP A 392 -15.46 -28.46 -11.49
CA ASP A 392 -16.82 -28.99 -11.64
C ASP A 392 -17.89 -28.05 -11.03
N ALA A 393 -17.51 -26.85 -10.58
CA ALA A 393 -18.47 -25.88 -10.05
C ALA A 393 -19.49 -25.48 -11.13
N PRO A 394 -20.76 -25.25 -10.77
CA PRO A 394 -21.77 -24.85 -11.72
C PRO A 394 -21.40 -23.52 -12.40
N SER A 395 -21.84 -23.36 -13.64
CA SER A 395 -21.57 -22.17 -14.45
C SER A 395 -22.83 -21.70 -15.20
N GLY A 396 -22.88 -20.41 -15.52
CA GLY A 396 -23.97 -19.78 -16.27
C GLY A 396 -24.89 -18.90 -15.44
N GLU A 397 -25.66 -18.02 -16.10
CA GLU A 397 -26.60 -17.10 -15.43
C GLU A 397 -27.83 -17.82 -14.84
N SER A 398 -28.13 -19.04 -15.29
CA SER A 398 -29.29 -19.83 -14.84
C SER A 398 -29.01 -20.72 -13.63
N THR A 399 -27.82 -20.66 -13.04
CA THR A 399 -27.45 -21.48 -11.88
C THR A 399 -28.40 -21.22 -10.71
N THR A 400 -29.00 -22.27 -10.16
CA THR A 400 -29.95 -22.14 -9.04
C THR A 400 -29.22 -21.98 -7.70
N PRO A 401 -29.85 -21.39 -6.67
CA PRO A 401 -29.29 -21.33 -5.32
C PRO A 401 -28.78 -22.67 -4.79
N GLU A 402 -29.52 -23.76 -5.03
CA GLU A 402 -29.18 -25.11 -4.58
C GLU A 402 -27.91 -25.63 -5.27
N GLU A 403 -27.76 -25.34 -6.57
CA GLU A 403 -26.54 -25.64 -7.32
C GLU A 403 -25.35 -24.84 -6.79
N VAL A 404 -25.56 -23.55 -6.48
CA VAL A 404 -24.52 -22.71 -5.85
C VAL A 404 -24.04 -23.34 -4.54
N GLU A 405 -24.96 -23.77 -3.68
CA GLU A 405 -24.63 -24.41 -2.40
C GLU A 405 -23.90 -25.74 -2.58
N ALA A 406 -24.38 -26.60 -3.48
CA ALA A 406 -23.71 -27.85 -3.82
C ALA A 406 -22.28 -27.59 -4.35
N GLY A 407 -22.10 -26.56 -5.16
CA GLY A 407 -20.78 -26.11 -5.63
C GLY A 407 -19.86 -25.67 -4.49
N GLN A 408 -20.39 -25.01 -3.46
CA GLN A 408 -19.59 -24.60 -2.29
C GLN A 408 -19.17 -25.79 -1.42
N VAL A 409 -20.01 -26.82 -1.30
CA VAL A 409 -19.62 -28.08 -0.65
C VAL A 409 -18.51 -28.77 -1.46
N MET A 410 -18.64 -28.80 -2.79
CA MET A 410 -17.66 -29.41 -3.69
C MET A 410 -16.30 -28.70 -3.71
N GLY A 411 -16.28 -27.38 -3.53
CA GLY A 411 -15.04 -26.58 -3.51
C GLY A 411 -14.51 -26.29 -2.10
N CYS A 412 -15.20 -25.43 -1.36
CA CYS A 412 -14.76 -25.02 -0.01
C CYS A 412 -14.91 -26.15 1.02
N GLY A 413 -16.00 -26.90 0.98
CA GLY A 413 -16.27 -27.98 1.95
C GLY A 413 -15.26 -29.13 1.85
N SER A 414 -15.01 -29.60 0.64
CA SER A 414 -14.00 -30.64 0.36
C SER A 414 -12.57 -30.17 0.69
N LEU A 415 -12.19 -28.92 0.38
CA LEU A 415 -10.89 -28.37 0.78
C LEU A 415 -10.75 -28.29 2.31
N LEU A 416 -11.80 -27.87 3.01
CA LEU A 416 -11.84 -27.86 4.47
C LEU A 416 -11.59 -29.27 5.03
N HIS A 417 -12.35 -30.26 4.56
CA HIS A 417 -12.20 -31.65 5.01
C HIS A 417 -10.83 -32.24 4.66
N LEU A 418 -10.28 -31.91 3.48
CA LEU A 418 -8.94 -32.32 3.08
C LEU A 418 -7.87 -31.76 4.02
N VAL A 419 -7.94 -30.47 4.37
CA VAL A 419 -7.01 -29.84 5.31
C VAL A 419 -7.16 -30.46 6.70
N GLN A 420 -8.38 -30.66 7.18
CA GLN A 420 -8.65 -31.29 8.48
C GLN A 420 -8.07 -32.71 8.57
N ALA A 421 -8.18 -33.48 7.49
CA ALA A 421 -7.57 -34.80 7.41
C ALA A 421 -6.04 -34.73 7.34
N ALA A 422 -5.48 -33.77 6.60
CA ALA A 422 -4.03 -33.57 6.49
C ALA A 422 -3.37 -33.19 7.83
N ILE A 423 -4.06 -32.44 8.71
CA ILE A 423 -3.59 -32.09 10.07
C ILE A 423 -3.22 -33.34 10.89
N ARG A 424 -3.87 -34.48 10.63
CA ARG A 424 -3.61 -35.74 11.35
C ARG A 424 -2.48 -36.58 10.75
N GLY A 425 -1.99 -36.20 9.56
CA GLY A 425 -1.03 -36.98 8.77
C GLY A 425 0.30 -36.24 8.56
N ALA A 426 1.10 -36.74 7.61
CA ALA A 426 2.36 -36.11 7.23
C ALA A 426 2.12 -34.89 6.31
N ALA A 427 2.86 -33.81 6.56
CA ALA A 427 2.75 -32.57 5.80
C ALA A 427 3.02 -32.76 4.31
N SER A 428 2.04 -32.38 3.49
CA SER A 428 2.06 -32.50 2.04
C SER A 428 1.49 -31.20 1.44
N PRO A 429 2.13 -30.61 0.42
CA PRO A 429 1.64 -29.37 -0.18
C PRO A 429 0.35 -29.61 -0.96
N ILE A 430 -0.66 -28.79 -0.69
CA ILE A 430 -1.99 -28.81 -1.32
C ILE A 430 -2.04 -27.67 -2.35
N TRP A 431 -2.28 -28.03 -3.61
CA TRP A 431 -2.51 -27.14 -4.73
C TRP A 431 -4.00 -27.05 -5.02
N VAL A 432 -4.54 -25.84 -4.98
CA VAL A 432 -5.96 -25.59 -5.23
C VAL A 432 -6.08 -24.99 -6.61
N VAL A 433 -6.82 -25.67 -7.48
CA VAL A 433 -6.91 -25.31 -8.90
C VAL A 433 -8.32 -24.81 -9.22
N THR A 434 -8.38 -23.70 -9.95
CA THR A 434 -9.61 -23.14 -10.54
C THR A 434 -9.38 -22.88 -12.03
N ARG A 435 -10.42 -22.47 -12.76
CA ARG A 435 -10.36 -22.10 -14.18
C ARG A 435 -11.15 -20.83 -14.44
N GLY A 436 -10.48 -19.82 -14.98
CA GLY A 436 -11.10 -18.53 -15.29
C GLY A 436 -11.75 -17.84 -14.08
N ALA A 437 -11.39 -18.21 -12.86
CA ALA A 437 -11.98 -17.64 -11.65
C ALA A 437 -11.39 -16.27 -11.30
N GLN A 438 -10.19 -15.96 -11.81
CA GLN A 438 -9.51 -14.68 -11.58
C GLN A 438 -9.66 -13.74 -12.78
N PRO A 439 -10.09 -12.48 -12.60
CA PRO A 439 -10.12 -11.50 -13.67
C PRO A 439 -8.70 -11.01 -13.97
N VAL A 440 -8.17 -11.31 -15.16
CA VAL A 440 -6.79 -10.99 -15.55
C VAL A 440 -6.76 -10.25 -16.88
N GLY A 441 -6.15 -9.07 -16.89
CA GLY A 441 -5.99 -8.22 -18.07
C GLY A 441 -7.18 -7.28 -18.34
N PRO A 442 -7.02 -6.30 -19.26
CA PRO A 442 -8.06 -5.33 -19.61
C PRO A 442 -9.25 -5.95 -20.36
N ASP A 443 -9.02 -7.03 -21.13
CA ASP A 443 -10.04 -7.77 -21.88
C ASP A 443 -10.47 -9.05 -21.15
N ALA A 444 -10.46 -9.03 -19.82
CA ALA A 444 -10.81 -10.19 -19.02
C ALA A 444 -12.26 -10.63 -19.30
N MET A 445 -12.42 -11.90 -19.67
CA MET A 445 -13.74 -12.53 -19.71
C MET A 445 -14.39 -12.52 -18.31
N PRO A 446 -15.73 -12.48 -18.22
CA PRO A 446 -16.42 -12.60 -16.95
C PRO A 446 -15.94 -13.84 -16.18
N PRO A 447 -15.50 -13.71 -14.91
CA PRO A 447 -14.90 -14.82 -14.19
C PRO A 447 -15.90 -15.92 -13.85
N ALA A 448 -15.41 -17.15 -13.70
CA ALA A 448 -16.16 -18.28 -13.16
C ALA A 448 -16.41 -18.09 -11.65
N VAL A 449 -17.42 -17.28 -11.32
CA VAL A 449 -17.67 -16.77 -9.95
C VAL A 449 -17.83 -17.88 -8.92
N MET A 450 -18.42 -19.03 -9.29
CA MET A 450 -18.68 -20.13 -8.36
C MET A 450 -17.42 -20.79 -7.80
N GLN A 451 -16.29 -20.65 -8.48
CA GLN A 451 -14.99 -21.18 -8.06
C GLN A 451 -14.21 -20.22 -7.15
N SER A 452 -14.54 -18.93 -7.16
CA SER A 452 -13.77 -17.91 -6.45
C SER A 452 -13.72 -18.07 -4.91
N PRO A 453 -14.74 -18.60 -4.21
CA PRO A 453 -14.69 -18.71 -2.74
C PRO A 453 -13.51 -19.55 -2.24
N VAL A 454 -13.09 -20.56 -3.00
CA VAL A 454 -11.98 -21.43 -2.62
C VAL A 454 -10.63 -20.68 -2.55
N TRP A 455 -10.50 -19.56 -3.28
CA TRP A 455 -9.33 -18.68 -3.17
C TRP A 455 -9.26 -17.99 -1.81
N GLY A 456 -10.40 -17.50 -1.32
CA GLY A 456 -10.49 -16.90 0.01
C GLY A 456 -10.15 -17.91 1.11
N LEU A 457 -10.70 -19.12 1.02
CA LEU A 457 -10.39 -20.20 1.96
C LEU A 457 -8.91 -20.61 1.89
N GLY A 458 -8.36 -20.80 0.69
CA GLY A 458 -6.95 -21.13 0.47
C GLY A 458 -5.98 -20.10 1.05
N ARG A 459 -6.27 -18.80 0.92
CA ARG A 459 -5.48 -17.74 1.56
C ARG A 459 -5.45 -17.88 3.09
N VAL A 460 -6.52 -18.40 3.71
CA VAL A 460 -6.53 -18.69 5.16
C VAL A 460 -5.81 -19.99 5.48
N VAL A 461 -5.92 -21.03 4.64
CA VAL A 461 -5.09 -22.25 4.76
C VAL A 461 -3.61 -21.87 4.79
N SER A 462 -3.16 -20.98 3.90
CA SER A 462 -1.77 -20.51 3.88
C SER A 462 -1.32 -19.78 5.16
N LEU A 463 -2.24 -19.23 5.96
CA LEU A 463 -1.96 -18.52 7.22
C LEU A 463 -1.96 -19.43 8.43
N GLU A 464 -2.99 -20.28 8.54
CA GLU A 464 -3.16 -21.18 9.67
C GLU A 464 -2.21 -22.37 9.57
N HIS A 465 -2.10 -22.94 8.36
CA HIS A 465 -1.37 -24.17 8.05
C HIS A 465 -0.41 -24.03 6.85
N PRO A 466 0.60 -23.14 6.93
CA PRO A 466 1.57 -22.94 5.84
C PRO A 466 2.35 -24.22 5.48
N GLU A 467 2.43 -25.19 6.38
CA GLU A 467 3.05 -26.50 6.16
C GLU A 467 2.34 -27.36 5.09
N PHE A 468 1.06 -27.11 4.82
CA PHE A 468 0.29 -27.80 3.78
C PHE A 468 0.08 -26.93 2.54
N TRP A 469 0.69 -25.74 2.46
CA TRP A 469 0.36 -24.79 1.40
C TRP A 469 1.23 -24.95 0.15
N GLY A 470 0.63 -25.50 -0.91
CA GLY A 470 1.22 -25.56 -2.26
C GLY A 470 1.02 -24.25 -3.02
N GLY A 471 -0.23 -23.86 -3.25
CA GLY A 471 -0.58 -22.60 -3.91
C GLY A 471 -1.96 -22.63 -4.59
N LEU A 472 -2.37 -21.47 -5.11
CA LEU A 472 -3.57 -21.26 -5.92
C LEU A 472 -3.18 -21.10 -7.39
N VAL A 473 -3.78 -21.91 -8.25
CA VAL A 473 -3.53 -21.88 -9.70
C VAL A 473 -4.86 -21.72 -10.44
N ASP A 474 -5.00 -20.63 -11.19
CA ASP A 474 -6.16 -20.40 -12.06
C ASP A 474 -5.80 -20.68 -13.53
N LEU A 475 -6.36 -21.75 -14.09
CA LEU A 475 -6.19 -22.14 -15.48
C LEU A 475 -6.95 -21.19 -16.42
N ASP A 476 -6.56 -21.19 -17.69
CA ASP A 476 -7.25 -20.42 -18.71
C ASP A 476 -8.64 -21.02 -18.98
N ALA A 477 -9.65 -20.16 -19.07
CA ALA A 477 -11.01 -20.54 -19.44
C ALA A 477 -11.08 -21.06 -20.89
N ASN A 478 -10.21 -20.58 -21.77
CA ASN A 478 -10.21 -20.93 -23.19
C ASN A 478 -9.35 -22.16 -23.53
N ASP A 479 -8.58 -22.67 -22.56
CA ASP A 479 -7.72 -23.86 -22.75
C ASP A 479 -8.22 -25.04 -21.91
N PRO A 480 -9.11 -25.89 -22.43
CA PRO A 480 -9.58 -27.06 -21.71
C PRO A 480 -8.45 -28.05 -21.33
N GLY A 481 -7.32 -28.02 -22.05
CA GLY A 481 -6.14 -28.89 -21.89
C GLY A 481 -5.06 -28.35 -20.94
N GLY A 482 -5.37 -27.41 -20.05
CA GLY A 482 -4.41 -26.72 -19.17
C GLY A 482 -3.59 -27.58 -18.19
N ASP A 483 -3.52 -28.90 -18.35
CA ASP A 483 -2.68 -29.80 -17.54
C ASP A 483 -1.17 -29.54 -17.71
N ASP A 484 -0.69 -29.17 -18.91
CA ASP A 484 0.72 -28.78 -19.09
C ASP A 484 1.07 -27.53 -18.27
N ALA A 485 0.22 -26.51 -18.33
CA ALA A 485 0.37 -25.28 -17.55
C ALA A 485 0.32 -25.54 -16.04
N LEU A 486 -0.56 -26.44 -15.59
CA LEU A 486 -0.65 -26.85 -14.19
C LEU A 486 0.61 -27.59 -13.75
N LEU A 487 1.08 -28.55 -14.56
CA LEU A 487 2.27 -29.35 -14.31
C LEU A 487 3.51 -28.45 -14.12
N GLU A 488 3.69 -27.46 -15.00
CA GLU A 488 4.78 -26.48 -14.92
C GLU A 488 4.77 -25.68 -13.61
N GLU A 489 3.60 -25.33 -13.08
CA GLU A 489 3.51 -24.59 -11.81
C GLU A 489 3.83 -25.46 -10.60
N ILE A 490 3.36 -26.71 -10.58
CA ILE A 490 3.54 -27.60 -9.42
C ILE A 490 4.90 -28.30 -9.39
N ALA A 491 5.58 -28.44 -10.55
CA ALA A 491 6.88 -29.08 -10.65
C ALA A 491 8.04 -28.24 -10.07
N ASP A 492 8.01 -26.92 -10.31
CA ASP A 492 9.12 -26.01 -10.00
C ASP A 492 8.65 -24.69 -9.38
N PRO A 493 8.08 -24.71 -8.17
CA PRO A 493 7.54 -23.49 -7.53
C PRO A 493 8.63 -22.44 -7.32
N ASP A 494 8.40 -21.22 -7.82
CA ASP A 494 9.30 -20.06 -7.73
C ASP A 494 9.06 -19.20 -6.47
N GLY A 495 8.18 -19.67 -5.59
CA GLY A 495 7.73 -18.96 -4.40
C GLY A 495 6.46 -18.13 -4.60
N GLU A 496 6.01 -17.95 -5.84
CA GLU A 496 4.68 -17.42 -6.12
C GLU A 496 3.63 -18.48 -5.81
N ASP A 497 2.56 -18.09 -5.13
CA ASP A 497 1.54 -19.02 -4.63
C ASP A 497 0.11 -18.60 -5.00
N GLN A 498 -0.03 -17.59 -5.84
CA GLN A 498 -1.28 -17.11 -6.42
C GLN A 498 -1.02 -16.78 -7.89
N VAL A 499 -1.25 -17.77 -8.75
CA VAL A 499 -0.88 -17.75 -10.17
C VAL A 499 -2.12 -17.90 -11.05
N ALA A 500 -2.16 -17.14 -12.15
CA ALA A 500 -3.16 -17.31 -13.21
C ALA A 500 -2.49 -17.49 -14.57
N ARG A 501 -2.98 -18.43 -15.38
CA ARG A 501 -2.50 -18.75 -16.72
C ARG A 501 -3.50 -18.22 -17.75
N ARG A 502 -3.04 -17.45 -18.74
CA ARG A 502 -3.86 -16.92 -19.85
C ARG A 502 -3.08 -17.01 -21.15
N GLY A 503 -3.50 -17.88 -22.06
CA GLY A 503 -2.72 -18.26 -23.24
C GLY A 503 -1.31 -18.71 -22.84
N SER A 504 -0.30 -18.10 -23.46
CA SER A 504 1.11 -18.29 -23.09
C SER A 504 1.57 -17.45 -21.90
N GLY A 505 0.72 -16.55 -21.38
CA GLY A 505 1.04 -15.64 -20.29
C GLY A 505 0.84 -16.26 -18.90
N ARG A 506 1.76 -15.92 -17.99
CA ARG A 506 1.70 -16.24 -16.56
C ARG A 506 1.56 -14.94 -15.77
N TYR A 507 0.54 -14.87 -14.92
CA TYR A 507 0.21 -13.69 -14.12
C TYR A 507 0.25 -14.05 -12.63
N VAL A 508 0.67 -13.09 -11.81
CA VAL A 508 0.75 -13.25 -10.34
C VAL A 508 0.06 -12.09 -9.65
N ALA A 509 -0.50 -12.34 -8.47
CA ALA A 509 -1.22 -11.32 -7.72
C ALA A 509 -0.26 -10.37 -6.98
N ARG A 510 -0.54 -9.07 -7.05
CA ARG A 510 0.14 -8.03 -6.26
C ARG A 510 -0.87 -7.01 -5.75
N LEU A 511 -0.76 -6.63 -4.47
CA LEU A 511 -1.49 -5.51 -3.92
C LEU A 511 -0.78 -4.22 -4.29
N VAL A 512 -1.49 -3.26 -4.88
CA VAL A 512 -0.93 -1.95 -5.27
C VAL A 512 -1.84 -0.83 -4.79
N ARG A 513 -1.27 0.38 -4.63
CA ARG A 513 -2.08 1.56 -4.30
C ARG A 513 -2.92 1.96 -5.51
N SER A 514 -4.23 2.09 -5.31
CA SER A 514 -5.13 2.62 -6.34
C SER A 514 -4.77 4.09 -6.65
N ARG A 515 -4.59 4.40 -7.94
CA ARG A 515 -4.35 5.74 -8.47
C ARG A 515 -5.56 6.14 -9.32
N GLY A 516 -6.09 7.35 -9.13
CA GLY A 516 -7.10 7.91 -10.04
C GLY A 516 -8.57 7.57 -9.75
N LEU A 517 -8.96 7.29 -8.50
CA LEU A 517 -10.38 7.23 -8.15
C LEU A 517 -11.02 8.62 -8.36
N LYS A 518 -12.15 8.64 -9.10
CA LYS A 518 -12.92 9.86 -9.37
C LYS A 518 -13.44 10.43 -8.05
N THR A 519 -13.18 11.70 -7.77
CA THR A 519 -13.75 12.41 -6.62
C THR A 519 -14.86 13.34 -7.13
N GLN A 520 -16.08 12.84 -7.20
CA GLN A 520 -17.25 13.66 -7.47
C GLN A 520 -18.16 13.70 -6.25
N PRO A 521 -18.80 14.85 -5.94
CA PRO A 521 -19.84 14.90 -4.92
C PRO A 521 -20.98 13.94 -5.30
N THR A 522 -21.24 12.95 -4.44
CA THR A 522 -22.34 12.01 -4.66
C THR A 522 -23.67 12.70 -4.41
N ARG A 523 -24.56 12.71 -5.41
CA ARG A 523 -25.96 13.10 -5.24
C ARG A 523 -26.84 11.94 -5.64
N LEU A 524 -27.66 11.48 -4.71
CA LEU A 524 -28.62 10.41 -4.94
C LEU A 524 -29.94 11.00 -5.41
N ARG A 525 -30.56 10.32 -6.36
CA ARG A 525 -31.87 10.68 -6.91
C ARG A 525 -32.96 10.54 -5.84
N PRO A 526 -33.83 11.55 -5.67
CA PRO A 526 -34.93 11.50 -4.71
C PRO A 526 -36.15 10.74 -5.24
N ASP A 527 -36.30 10.58 -6.55
CA ASP A 527 -37.49 10.00 -7.21
C ASP A 527 -37.47 8.47 -7.33
N VAL A 528 -36.47 7.81 -6.75
CA VAL A 528 -36.20 6.37 -6.91
C VAL A 528 -35.92 5.67 -5.59
N ALA A 529 -36.04 4.35 -5.62
CA ALA A 529 -35.82 3.48 -4.47
C ALA A 529 -34.40 2.91 -4.43
N TYR A 530 -33.90 2.69 -3.21
CA TYR A 530 -32.64 1.99 -2.93
C TYR A 530 -32.86 0.88 -1.91
N LEU A 531 -32.33 -0.31 -2.21
CA LEU A 531 -32.41 -1.48 -1.33
C LEU A 531 -31.09 -1.68 -0.58
N ILE A 532 -31.16 -1.84 0.73
CA ILE A 532 -30.03 -2.19 1.58
C ILE A 532 -30.31 -3.50 2.30
N THR A 533 -29.65 -4.57 1.91
CA THR A 533 -29.70 -5.86 2.63
C THR A 533 -28.68 -5.85 3.77
N GLY A 534 -29.06 -6.42 4.93
CA GLY A 534 -28.36 -6.10 6.18
C GLY A 534 -28.60 -4.65 6.63
N GLY A 535 -29.64 -3.99 6.10
CA GLY A 535 -29.92 -2.57 6.29
C GLY A 535 -30.27 -2.18 7.73
N LEU A 536 -30.77 -3.14 8.52
CA LEU A 536 -31.05 -2.96 9.95
C LEU A 536 -29.83 -3.21 10.85
N GLY A 537 -28.69 -3.61 10.28
CA GLY A 537 -27.42 -3.75 11.00
C GLY A 537 -26.76 -2.40 11.27
N ARG A 538 -25.75 -2.38 12.17
CA ARG A 538 -25.03 -1.15 12.56
C ARG A 538 -24.49 -0.36 11.36
N LEU A 539 -23.83 -1.05 10.42
CA LEU A 539 -23.30 -0.42 9.20
C LEU A 539 -24.42 -0.04 8.22
N GLY A 540 -25.41 -0.92 8.02
CA GLY A 540 -26.54 -0.68 7.14
C GLY A 540 -27.30 0.60 7.50
N LEU A 541 -27.58 0.82 8.78
CA LEU A 541 -28.26 2.03 9.28
C LEU A 541 -27.44 3.31 9.07
N LYS A 542 -26.11 3.24 9.25
CA LYS A 542 -25.24 4.39 8.98
C LYS A 542 -25.19 4.74 7.50
N VAL A 543 -25.11 3.73 6.65
CA VAL A 543 -25.17 3.90 5.20
C VAL A 543 -26.52 4.48 4.79
N ALA A 544 -27.63 3.94 5.31
CA ALA A 544 -28.97 4.44 5.04
C ALA A 544 -29.14 5.92 5.41
N ARG A 545 -28.67 6.31 6.60
CA ARG A 545 -28.66 7.72 7.02
C ARG A 545 -27.82 8.60 6.10
N TRP A 546 -26.60 8.17 5.80
CA TRP A 546 -25.73 8.89 4.88
C TRP A 546 -26.37 9.05 3.49
N MET A 547 -27.04 8.01 2.96
CA MET A 547 -27.75 8.08 1.69
C MET A 547 -28.89 9.11 1.73
N ALA A 548 -29.66 9.18 2.83
CA ALA A 548 -30.69 10.19 3.00
C ALA A 548 -30.10 11.62 3.00
N GLU A 549 -28.95 11.81 3.65
CA GLU A 549 -28.18 13.06 3.63
C GLU A 549 -27.68 13.40 2.21
N GLN A 550 -27.36 12.40 1.38
CA GLN A 550 -26.97 12.60 -0.04
C GLN A 550 -28.15 12.76 -1.01
N GLY A 551 -29.41 12.75 -0.53
CA GLY A 551 -30.60 13.01 -1.35
C GLY A 551 -31.53 11.82 -1.59
N ALA A 552 -31.20 10.62 -1.12
CA ALA A 552 -32.12 9.49 -1.22
C ALA A 552 -33.41 9.76 -0.43
N ARG A 553 -34.57 9.44 -1.01
CA ARG A 553 -35.87 9.63 -0.34
C ARG A 553 -36.68 8.36 -0.18
N HIS A 554 -36.37 7.28 -0.90
CA HIS A 554 -37.06 6.00 -0.73
C HIS A 554 -36.03 4.90 -0.43
N LEU A 555 -36.00 4.44 0.82
CA LEU A 555 -35.04 3.46 1.31
C LEU A 555 -35.77 2.19 1.76
N VAL A 556 -35.36 1.04 1.25
CA VAL A 556 -35.84 -0.28 1.71
C VAL A 556 -34.73 -0.94 2.50
N LEU A 557 -34.92 -1.09 3.81
CA LEU A 557 -33.96 -1.70 4.72
C LEU A 557 -34.40 -3.13 5.04
N MET A 558 -33.64 -4.09 4.53
CA MET A 558 -33.96 -5.51 4.69
C MET A 558 -33.05 -6.18 5.71
N GLY A 559 -33.64 -7.01 6.57
CA GLY A 559 -32.90 -7.89 7.47
C GLY A 559 -33.75 -9.04 7.99
N ARG A 560 -33.13 -10.18 8.31
CA ARG A 560 -33.83 -11.44 8.67
C ARG A 560 -34.91 -11.31 9.74
N LYS A 561 -34.67 -10.52 10.80
CA LYS A 561 -35.60 -10.36 11.93
C LYS A 561 -36.67 -9.28 11.71
N GLY A 562 -36.45 -8.37 10.74
CA GLY A 562 -37.28 -7.17 10.59
C GLY A 562 -37.28 -6.25 11.83
N LEU A 563 -38.19 -5.27 11.82
CA LEU A 563 -38.60 -4.52 13.01
C LEU A 563 -40.02 -4.93 13.41
N PRO A 564 -40.36 -4.87 14.72
CA PRO A 564 -41.73 -5.03 15.16
C PRO A 564 -42.60 -3.86 14.66
N ASP A 565 -43.92 -4.02 14.78
CA ASP A 565 -44.89 -2.99 14.42
C ASP A 565 -44.48 -1.62 15.02
N ARG A 566 -44.61 -0.57 14.21
CA ARG A 566 -44.22 0.80 14.55
C ARG A 566 -44.90 1.30 15.83
N ALA A 567 -46.12 0.84 16.12
CA ALA A 567 -46.82 1.14 17.36
C ALA A 567 -46.08 0.66 18.62
N LEU A 568 -45.22 -0.35 18.51
CA LEU A 568 -44.47 -0.93 19.63
C LEU A 568 -43.10 -0.26 19.85
N TRP A 569 -42.65 0.60 18.94
CA TRP A 569 -41.32 1.21 19.02
C TRP A 569 -41.06 2.00 20.31
N PRO A 570 -42.02 2.79 20.85
CA PRO A 570 -41.81 3.51 22.12
C PRO A 570 -41.55 2.60 23.32
N ALA A 571 -41.96 1.33 23.25
CA ALA A 571 -41.78 0.34 24.32
C ALA A 571 -40.49 -0.47 24.16
N LEU A 572 -39.75 -0.31 23.06
CA LEU A 572 -38.48 -1.02 22.86
C LEU A 572 -37.39 -0.47 23.77
N GLN A 573 -36.63 -1.37 24.38
CA GLN A 573 -35.43 -0.99 25.13
C GLN A 573 -34.42 -0.33 24.17
N SER A 574 -33.94 0.87 24.52
CA SER A 574 -33.10 1.70 23.65
C SER A 574 -31.73 1.08 23.34
N ASP A 575 -31.25 0.19 24.20
CA ASP A 575 -30.00 -0.57 24.05
C ASP A 575 -30.18 -1.93 23.37
N SER A 576 -31.40 -2.34 23.04
CA SER A 576 -31.65 -3.52 22.21
C SER A 576 -31.31 -3.25 20.74
N ASP A 577 -31.01 -4.28 19.96
CA ASP A 577 -30.78 -4.14 18.51
C ASP A 577 -32.02 -3.55 17.80
N ALA A 578 -33.21 -4.01 18.17
CA ALA A 578 -34.48 -3.52 17.60
C ALA A 578 -34.74 -2.05 17.98
N GLY A 579 -34.50 -1.67 19.24
CA GLY A 579 -34.66 -0.28 19.70
C GLY A 579 -33.69 0.68 19.01
N ARG A 580 -32.41 0.29 18.87
CA ARG A 580 -31.43 1.07 18.10
C ARG A 580 -31.83 1.23 16.64
N ALA A 581 -32.27 0.15 16.00
CA ALA A 581 -32.69 0.18 14.61
C ALA A 581 -33.96 1.04 14.41
N ALA A 582 -34.97 0.93 15.28
CA ALA A 582 -36.17 1.77 15.25
C ALA A 582 -35.84 3.26 15.43
N ALA A 583 -34.96 3.60 16.38
CA ALA A 583 -34.51 4.97 16.60
C ALA A 583 -33.73 5.53 15.38
N ALA A 584 -32.87 4.71 14.78
CA ALA A 584 -32.14 5.08 13.58
C ALA A 584 -33.07 5.28 12.38
N VAL A 585 -34.07 4.41 12.19
CA VAL A 585 -35.09 4.57 11.14
C VAL A 585 -35.85 5.89 11.32
N THR A 586 -36.31 6.18 12.54
CA THR A 586 -36.99 7.46 12.86
C THR A 586 -36.10 8.66 12.54
N ALA A 587 -34.81 8.59 12.87
CA ALA A 587 -33.86 9.67 12.57
C ALA A 587 -33.65 9.87 11.06
N ILE A 588 -33.63 8.78 10.28
CA ILE A 588 -33.54 8.84 8.82
C ILE A 588 -34.81 9.46 8.22
N GLU A 589 -35.97 9.11 8.75
CA GLU A 589 -37.24 9.72 8.33
C GLU A 589 -37.31 11.22 8.64
N GLY A 590 -36.71 11.64 9.75
CA GLY A 590 -36.53 13.06 10.09
C GLY A 590 -35.68 13.86 9.09
N LEU A 591 -34.89 13.19 8.24
CA LEU A 591 -34.16 13.81 7.11
C LEU A 591 -35.00 13.91 5.83
N GLY A 592 -36.28 13.52 5.88
CA GLY A 592 -37.23 13.59 4.77
C GLY A 592 -37.26 12.34 3.89
N ALA A 593 -36.66 11.23 4.31
CA ALA A 593 -36.74 9.95 3.60
C ALA A 593 -37.92 9.11 4.09
N THR A 594 -38.58 8.39 3.19
CA THR A 594 -39.48 7.27 3.54
C THR A 594 -38.64 6.01 3.67
N VAL A 595 -38.72 5.35 4.83
CA VAL A 595 -38.00 4.11 5.11
C VAL A 595 -38.99 2.96 5.26
N GLU A 596 -38.83 1.97 4.41
CA GLU A 596 -39.55 0.70 4.52
C GLU A 596 -38.62 -0.35 5.13
N THR A 597 -39.09 -1.05 6.16
CA THR A 597 -38.34 -2.17 6.74
C THR A 597 -38.95 -3.50 6.34
N VAL A 598 -38.12 -4.39 5.78
CA VAL A 598 -38.55 -5.70 5.28
C VAL A 598 -37.86 -6.81 6.06
N ALA A 599 -38.66 -7.75 6.58
CA ALA A 599 -38.15 -9.00 7.12
C ALA A 599 -37.95 -10.01 5.98
N GLY A 600 -36.75 -10.57 5.87
CA GLY A 600 -36.50 -11.69 4.97
C GLY A 600 -35.03 -12.06 4.82
N ASP A 601 -34.79 -13.16 4.12
CA ASP A 601 -33.45 -13.67 3.77
C ASP A 601 -33.12 -13.35 2.31
N ALA A 602 -31.97 -12.70 2.06
CA ALA A 602 -31.50 -12.43 0.72
C ALA A 602 -31.20 -13.70 -0.10
N SER A 603 -31.01 -14.82 0.59
CA SER A 603 -30.71 -16.13 0.02
C SER A 603 -31.96 -16.93 -0.34
N ASP A 604 -33.16 -16.39 -0.07
CA ASP A 604 -34.45 -17.01 -0.36
C ASP A 604 -35.07 -16.38 -1.60
N VAL A 605 -35.19 -17.16 -2.67
CA VAL A 605 -35.66 -16.68 -3.98
C VAL A 605 -37.10 -16.20 -3.94
N GLU A 606 -37.98 -16.88 -3.22
CA GLU A 606 -39.40 -16.53 -3.17
C GLU A 606 -39.62 -15.23 -2.40
N GLN A 607 -38.98 -15.10 -1.24
CA GLN A 607 -39.02 -13.88 -0.44
C GLN A 607 -38.45 -12.69 -1.23
N MET A 608 -37.30 -12.88 -1.88
CA MET A 608 -36.68 -11.82 -2.67
C MET A 608 -37.50 -11.45 -3.91
N SER A 609 -38.10 -12.42 -4.59
CA SER A 609 -38.98 -12.16 -5.74
C SER A 609 -40.19 -11.33 -5.33
N SER A 610 -40.79 -11.62 -4.16
CA SER A 610 -41.89 -10.82 -3.59
C SER A 610 -41.49 -9.38 -3.28
N VAL A 611 -40.29 -9.18 -2.72
CA VAL A 611 -39.75 -7.82 -2.48
C VAL A 611 -39.53 -7.08 -3.80
N PHE A 612 -38.96 -7.74 -4.80
CA PHE A 612 -38.60 -7.13 -6.08
C PHE A 612 -39.81 -6.82 -6.97
N ALA A 613 -40.88 -7.62 -6.89
CA ALA A 613 -42.12 -7.41 -7.66
C ALA A 613 -42.80 -6.06 -7.40
N ARG A 614 -42.48 -5.41 -6.29
CA ARG A 614 -43.10 -4.15 -5.84
C ARG A 614 -42.47 -2.92 -6.48
N PHE A 615 -41.21 -2.99 -6.93
CA PHE A 615 -40.52 -1.85 -7.52
C PHE A 615 -41.11 -1.52 -8.91
N GLY A 616 -41.46 -0.26 -9.14
CA GLY A 616 -42.08 0.18 -10.39
C GLY A 616 -43.59 -0.10 -10.51
N GLN A 617 -44.19 -0.81 -9.55
CA GLN A 617 -45.64 -1.06 -9.47
C GLN A 617 -46.24 -0.31 -8.28
N GLY A 618 -46.57 0.97 -8.46
CA GLY A 618 -47.09 1.83 -7.40
C GLY A 618 -46.03 2.28 -6.36
N SER A 619 -44.81 1.74 -6.42
CA SER A 619 -43.63 2.20 -5.70
C SER A 619 -42.56 2.72 -6.68
N PRO A 620 -41.64 3.61 -6.25
CA PRO A 620 -40.55 4.09 -7.09
C PRO A 620 -39.70 2.96 -7.69
N ALA A 621 -39.12 3.19 -8.87
CA ALA A 621 -38.23 2.23 -9.52
C ALA A 621 -36.95 2.03 -8.68
N LEU A 622 -36.44 0.80 -8.62
CA LEU A 622 -35.18 0.49 -7.95
C LEU A 622 -34.00 0.95 -8.80
N ARG A 623 -33.11 1.77 -8.25
CA ARG A 623 -31.88 2.22 -8.94
C ARG A 623 -30.59 1.87 -8.22
N GLY A 624 -30.65 1.40 -6.99
CA GLY A 624 -29.43 0.98 -6.30
C GLY A 624 -29.64 -0.12 -5.29
N VAL A 625 -28.67 -1.03 -5.25
CA VAL A 625 -28.61 -2.13 -4.28
C VAL A 625 -27.31 -2.04 -3.50
N ILE A 626 -27.40 -2.07 -2.16
CA ILE A 626 -26.25 -2.25 -1.27
C ILE A 626 -26.42 -3.57 -0.52
N HIS A 627 -25.50 -4.48 -0.77
CA HIS A 627 -25.42 -5.75 -0.08
C HIS A 627 -24.45 -5.68 1.10
N ALA A 628 -24.99 -5.37 2.27
CA ALA A 628 -24.27 -5.26 3.54
C ALA A 628 -24.62 -6.38 4.53
N ALA A 629 -25.18 -7.49 4.03
CA ALA A 629 -25.44 -8.66 4.86
C ALA A 629 -24.12 -9.28 5.34
N ALA A 630 -24.02 -9.51 6.65
CA ALA A 630 -22.90 -10.18 7.26
C ALA A 630 -23.39 -11.20 8.30
N ALA A 631 -22.79 -12.38 8.30
CA ALA A 631 -22.91 -13.36 9.36
C ALA A 631 -21.59 -13.35 10.15
N PRO A 632 -21.56 -12.86 11.39
CA PRO A 632 -20.36 -12.89 12.20
C PRO A 632 -20.06 -14.33 12.66
N GLY A 633 -18.81 -14.74 12.58
CA GLY A 633 -18.31 -16.04 13.04
C GLY A 633 -16.79 -16.07 13.00
N SER A 634 -16.17 -16.74 13.97
CA SER A 634 -14.73 -16.96 14.03
C SER A 634 -14.51 -18.39 14.48
N VAL A 635 -14.02 -19.22 13.57
CA VAL A 635 -13.81 -20.64 13.80
C VAL A 635 -12.53 -21.05 13.06
N SER A 636 -11.61 -21.67 13.78
CA SER A 636 -10.37 -22.20 13.19
C SER A 636 -10.69 -23.25 12.12
N LEU A 637 -9.83 -23.42 11.12
CA LEU A 637 -10.04 -24.46 10.10
C LEU A 637 -10.10 -25.86 10.70
N ARG A 638 -9.41 -26.09 11.83
CA ARG A 638 -9.42 -27.36 12.55
C ARG A 638 -10.78 -27.75 13.11
N GLU A 639 -11.58 -26.76 13.54
CA GLU A 639 -12.84 -26.96 14.26
C GLU A 639 -14.07 -26.63 13.41
N MET A 640 -13.87 -26.00 12.25
CA MET A 640 -14.95 -25.56 11.38
C MET A 640 -15.74 -26.74 10.84
N THR A 641 -17.05 -26.73 11.08
CA THR A 641 -17.99 -27.69 10.48
C THR A 641 -18.50 -27.18 9.14
N LEU A 642 -19.06 -28.08 8.32
CA LEU A 642 -19.71 -27.70 7.07
C LEU A 642 -20.89 -26.74 7.31
N ASP A 643 -21.65 -26.93 8.39
CA ASP A 643 -22.75 -26.03 8.77
C ASP A 643 -22.24 -24.62 9.12
N ALA A 644 -21.13 -24.52 9.87
CA ALA A 644 -20.52 -23.24 10.20
C ALA A 644 -20.02 -22.52 8.94
N LEU A 645 -19.38 -23.25 8.03
CA LEU A 645 -18.94 -22.75 6.72
C LEU A 645 -20.14 -22.23 5.89
N SER A 646 -21.17 -23.07 5.71
CA SER A 646 -22.37 -22.76 4.92
C SER A 646 -23.15 -21.57 5.50
N SER A 647 -23.26 -21.47 6.84
CA SER A 647 -23.97 -20.37 7.50
C SER A 647 -23.38 -18.98 7.21
N VAL A 648 -22.07 -18.90 6.94
CA VAL A 648 -21.37 -17.66 6.61
C VAL A 648 -21.33 -17.41 5.10
N LEU A 649 -21.19 -18.46 4.29
CA LEU A 649 -21.24 -18.37 2.84
C LEU A 649 -22.63 -17.95 2.35
N ARG A 650 -23.70 -18.63 2.79
CA ARG A 650 -25.05 -18.48 2.26
C ARG A 650 -25.52 -17.02 2.08
N PRO A 651 -25.48 -16.13 3.10
CA PRO A 651 -25.97 -14.75 2.91
C PRO A 651 -25.17 -13.92 1.92
N LYS A 652 -23.88 -14.21 1.70
CA LYS A 652 -22.98 -13.45 0.81
C LYS A 652 -22.78 -14.10 -0.56
N VAL A 653 -22.88 -15.41 -0.63
CA VAL A 653 -22.71 -16.18 -1.86
C VAL A 653 -24.06 -16.35 -2.53
N VAL A 654 -24.94 -17.14 -1.94
CA VAL A 654 -26.29 -17.38 -2.45
C VAL A 654 -27.09 -16.08 -2.48
N GLY A 655 -27.07 -15.31 -1.39
CA GLY A 655 -27.81 -14.05 -1.32
C GLY A 655 -27.39 -13.03 -2.38
N ALA A 656 -26.09 -12.90 -2.67
CA ALA A 656 -25.62 -12.00 -3.72
C ALA A 656 -25.93 -12.53 -5.12
N TRP A 657 -25.91 -13.86 -5.32
CA TRP A 657 -26.30 -14.49 -6.59
C TRP A 657 -27.80 -14.30 -6.90
N VAL A 658 -28.67 -14.45 -5.90
CA VAL A 658 -30.11 -14.17 -6.01
C VAL A 658 -30.34 -12.70 -6.36
N LEU A 659 -29.68 -11.77 -5.66
CA LEU A 659 -29.73 -10.33 -5.97
C LEU A 659 -29.22 -10.05 -7.39
N HIS A 660 -28.17 -10.73 -7.83
CA HIS A 660 -27.67 -10.60 -9.20
C HIS A 660 -28.73 -11.01 -10.23
N GLY A 661 -29.34 -12.19 -10.07
CA GLY A 661 -30.37 -12.69 -10.97
C GLY A 661 -31.59 -11.77 -11.06
N LEU A 662 -32.12 -11.31 -9.92
CA LEU A 662 -33.28 -10.43 -9.84
C LEU A 662 -33.03 -9.00 -10.35
N THR A 663 -31.76 -8.58 -10.44
CA THR A 663 -31.36 -7.26 -10.96
C THR A 663 -30.77 -7.30 -12.36
N SER A 664 -30.72 -8.47 -13.00
CA SER A 664 -30.00 -8.69 -14.27
C SER A 664 -30.51 -7.84 -15.44
N THR A 665 -31.81 -7.50 -15.43
CA THR A 665 -32.50 -6.70 -16.44
C THR A 665 -32.88 -5.29 -15.96
N MET A 666 -32.53 -4.95 -14.72
CA MET A 666 -32.87 -3.65 -14.13
C MET A 666 -31.80 -2.60 -14.46
N ASP A 667 -32.25 -1.41 -14.86
CA ASP A 667 -31.39 -0.25 -15.09
C ASP A 667 -30.98 0.38 -13.74
N LEU A 668 -29.99 -0.24 -13.08
CA LEU A 668 -29.41 0.24 -11.83
C LEU A 668 -28.36 1.33 -12.09
N ASP A 669 -28.33 2.32 -11.22
CA ASP A 669 -27.23 3.30 -11.15
C ASP A 669 -26.01 2.68 -10.43
N PHE A 670 -26.22 1.80 -9.44
CA PHE A 670 -25.15 1.05 -8.77
C PHE A 670 -25.60 -0.29 -8.15
N PHE A 671 -24.65 -1.23 -8.05
CA PHE A 671 -24.79 -2.47 -7.27
C PHE A 671 -23.53 -2.62 -6.40
N LEU A 672 -23.66 -2.40 -5.09
CA LEU A 672 -22.51 -2.30 -4.20
C LEU A 672 -22.50 -3.43 -3.19
N MET A 673 -21.37 -4.10 -3.04
CA MET A 673 -21.19 -5.21 -2.09
C MET A 673 -20.17 -4.84 -1.03
N PHE A 674 -20.52 -5.06 0.24
CA PHE A 674 -19.60 -4.90 1.35
C PHE A 674 -18.79 -6.18 1.50
N SER A 675 -17.59 -6.17 0.93
CA SER A 675 -16.56 -7.19 1.12
C SER A 675 -15.65 -6.82 2.30
N SER A 676 -14.51 -7.48 2.43
CA SER A 676 -13.55 -7.26 3.50
C SER A 676 -12.13 -7.52 3.05
N THR A 677 -11.18 -6.75 3.57
CA THR A 677 -9.73 -7.02 3.45
C THR A 677 -9.35 -8.46 3.77
N THR A 678 -10.13 -9.19 4.59
CA THR A 678 -9.95 -10.62 4.88
C THR A 678 -10.07 -11.52 3.64
N GLY A 679 -10.85 -11.15 2.61
CA GLY A 679 -10.93 -11.90 1.36
C GLY A 679 -9.59 -11.93 0.61
N LEU A 680 -8.82 -10.84 0.68
CA LEU A 680 -7.54 -10.66 -0.01
C LEU A 680 -6.32 -11.04 0.85
N LEU A 681 -6.29 -10.57 2.09
CA LEU A 681 -5.18 -10.83 3.01
C LEU A 681 -5.27 -12.20 3.67
N GLY A 682 -6.50 -12.72 3.83
CA GLY A 682 -6.79 -13.78 4.79
C GLY A 682 -6.71 -13.27 6.23
N ALA A 683 -7.34 -14.01 7.14
CA ALA A 683 -7.17 -13.84 8.58
C ALA A 683 -7.43 -15.18 9.25
N ARG A 684 -6.73 -15.42 10.36
CA ARG A 684 -6.93 -16.63 11.17
C ARG A 684 -8.36 -16.70 11.68
N ASP A 685 -8.87 -17.91 11.77
CA ASP A 685 -10.22 -18.27 12.21
C ASP A 685 -11.34 -17.72 11.33
N LEU A 686 -11.00 -17.18 10.15
CA LEU A 686 -11.92 -16.50 9.24
C LEU A 686 -11.96 -17.11 7.84
N GLY A 687 -11.64 -18.41 7.69
CA GLY A 687 -11.67 -19.13 6.41
C GLY A 687 -12.99 -18.98 5.64
N HIS A 688 -14.10 -19.34 6.28
CA HIS A 688 -15.46 -19.14 5.78
C HIS A 688 -15.80 -17.69 5.37
N TYR A 689 -15.38 -16.70 6.15
CA TYR A 689 -15.60 -15.29 5.88
C TYR A 689 -14.73 -14.79 4.71
N ALA A 690 -13.47 -15.22 4.62
CA ALA A 690 -12.60 -14.92 3.49
C ALA A 690 -13.18 -15.48 2.17
N ALA A 691 -13.67 -16.72 2.20
CA ALA A 691 -14.33 -17.35 1.07
C ALA A 691 -15.60 -16.59 0.63
N ALA A 692 -16.47 -16.23 1.58
CA ALA A 692 -17.69 -15.47 1.32
C ALA A 692 -17.44 -14.11 0.67
N ASN A 693 -16.40 -13.39 1.12
CA ASN A 693 -16.05 -12.07 0.58
C ASN A 693 -15.40 -12.17 -0.81
N THR A 694 -14.57 -13.20 -1.04
CA THR A 694 -13.95 -13.43 -2.36
C THR A 694 -15.01 -13.72 -3.45
N PHE A 695 -16.16 -14.30 -3.08
CA PHE A 695 -17.31 -14.39 -3.98
C PHE A 695 -17.82 -13.03 -4.45
N LEU A 696 -18.05 -12.11 -3.49
CA LEU A 696 -18.55 -10.76 -3.77
C LEU A 696 -17.61 -10.00 -4.69
N ASP A 697 -16.30 -10.16 -4.47
CA ASP A 697 -15.27 -9.57 -5.30
C ASP A 697 -15.37 -10.07 -6.74
N ALA A 698 -15.40 -11.39 -6.93
CA ALA A 698 -15.53 -12.00 -8.26
C ALA A 698 -16.86 -11.64 -8.94
N LEU A 699 -17.96 -11.56 -8.19
CA LEU A 699 -19.27 -11.18 -8.70
C LEU A 699 -19.27 -9.74 -9.22
N ALA A 700 -18.50 -8.84 -8.60
CA ALA A 700 -18.39 -7.46 -9.07
C ALA A 700 -17.71 -7.40 -10.44
N HIS A 701 -16.62 -8.16 -10.63
CA HIS A 701 -15.96 -8.31 -11.92
C HIS A 701 -16.88 -8.96 -12.96
N TYR A 702 -17.63 -9.99 -12.59
CA TYR A 702 -18.60 -10.65 -13.47
C TYR A 702 -19.70 -9.72 -13.96
N ARG A 703 -20.31 -8.95 -13.04
CA ARG A 703 -21.33 -7.96 -13.41
C ARG A 703 -20.76 -6.90 -14.35
N ARG A 704 -19.57 -6.36 -14.05
CA ARG A 704 -18.91 -5.38 -14.93
C ARG A 704 -18.55 -5.95 -16.30
N GLY A 705 -18.02 -7.17 -16.35
CA GLY A 705 -17.71 -7.87 -17.59
C GLY A 705 -18.95 -8.18 -18.45
N THR A 706 -20.15 -8.18 -17.85
CA THR A 706 -21.43 -8.31 -18.57
C THR A 706 -22.14 -6.97 -18.78
N GLY A 707 -21.43 -5.84 -18.61
CA GLY A 707 -21.97 -4.49 -18.84
C GLY A 707 -22.89 -3.96 -17.73
N ARG A 708 -23.00 -4.66 -16.60
CA ARG A 708 -23.87 -4.28 -15.48
C ARG A 708 -23.06 -3.57 -14.39
N PRO A 709 -23.63 -2.57 -13.70
CA PRO A 709 -22.92 -1.89 -12.64
C PRO A 709 -22.65 -2.86 -11.49
N ALA A 710 -21.43 -2.81 -10.96
CA ALA A 710 -21.08 -3.39 -9.68
C ALA A 710 -19.80 -2.80 -9.09
N VAL A 711 -19.72 -2.76 -7.77
CA VAL A 711 -18.47 -2.52 -7.04
C VAL A 711 -18.45 -3.36 -5.76
N SER A 712 -17.38 -4.12 -5.56
CA SER A 712 -17.06 -4.74 -4.28
C SER A 712 -16.07 -3.84 -3.53
N ILE A 713 -16.36 -3.54 -2.26
CA ILE A 713 -15.45 -2.77 -1.41
C ILE A 713 -14.90 -3.67 -0.32
N ASP A 714 -13.60 -3.92 -0.39
CA ASP A 714 -12.84 -4.67 0.62
C ASP A 714 -12.54 -3.75 1.81
N TRP A 715 -13.50 -3.68 2.74
CA TRP A 715 -13.37 -2.80 3.90
C TRP A 715 -12.30 -3.28 4.88
N GLY A 716 -11.50 -2.32 5.38
CA GLY A 716 -10.79 -2.43 6.64
C GLY A 716 -11.73 -2.32 7.84
N VAL A 717 -11.17 -2.15 9.04
CA VAL A 717 -11.97 -2.14 10.28
C VAL A 717 -12.63 -0.77 10.49
N TRP A 718 -13.95 -0.72 10.65
CA TRP A 718 -14.69 0.50 11.02
C TRP A 718 -14.77 0.68 12.55
N ASP A 719 -14.87 1.91 13.04
CA ASP A 719 -15.04 2.20 14.47
C ASP A 719 -16.32 1.60 15.07
N GLU A 720 -17.38 1.48 14.29
CA GLU A 720 -18.71 1.02 14.74
C GLU A 720 -18.78 -0.47 15.07
N LEU A 721 -17.76 -1.21 14.65
CA LEU A 721 -17.57 -2.61 15.00
C LEU A 721 -16.91 -2.75 16.38
N ARG A 722 -16.62 -1.65 17.09
CA ARG A 722 -16.15 -1.67 18.48
C ARG A 722 -17.28 -2.13 19.41
N GLY A 723 -17.04 -3.23 20.14
CA GLY A 723 -17.80 -3.62 21.33
C GLY A 723 -19.22 -4.19 21.12
N GLY A 724 -19.65 -4.48 19.89
CA GLY A 724 -21.04 -4.91 19.61
C GLY A 724 -21.21 -6.32 19.01
N THR A 725 -20.12 -6.98 18.64
CA THR A 725 -20.11 -8.37 18.14
C THR A 725 -19.15 -9.18 19.01
N PRO A 726 -19.56 -10.31 19.61
CA PRO A 726 -18.60 -11.32 20.07
C PRO A 726 -17.89 -11.86 18.82
N GLY A 727 -16.64 -11.45 18.59
CA GLY A 727 -15.89 -11.81 17.39
C GLY A 727 -14.53 -11.09 17.30
N PRO A 728 -13.63 -11.53 16.40
CA PRO A 728 -12.17 -11.39 16.49
C PRO A 728 -11.65 -10.00 16.14
N HIS A 729 -12.50 -8.96 16.13
CA HIS A 729 -12.07 -7.58 15.90
C HIS A 729 -11.09 -7.05 16.97
N LYS A 730 -10.95 -7.75 18.10
CA LYS A 730 -9.98 -7.44 19.16
C LYS A 730 -8.51 -7.65 18.74
N THR A 731 -8.22 -8.48 17.73
CA THR A 731 -6.83 -8.84 17.35
C THR A 731 -6.23 -7.99 16.22
N PHE A 732 -7.02 -7.20 15.47
CA PHE A 732 -6.54 -6.51 14.27
C PHE A 732 -5.81 -5.18 14.55
N ALA A 733 -6.21 -4.43 15.58
CA ALA A 733 -5.61 -3.14 15.91
C ALA A 733 -4.13 -3.27 16.35
N GLY A 734 -3.78 -4.38 17.04
CA GLY A 734 -2.40 -4.70 17.43
C GLY A 734 -1.53 -5.23 16.28
N ALA A 735 -2.13 -5.60 15.15
CA ALA A 735 -1.46 -6.20 14.00
C ALA A 735 -1.32 -5.25 12.80
N GLY A 736 -1.52 -3.94 12.98
CA GLY A 736 -1.32 -2.91 11.96
C GLY A 736 -2.54 -2.57 11.09
N LEU A 737 -3.69 -3.21 11.28
CA LEU A 737 -4.97 -2.79 10.67
C LEU A 737 -5.65 -1.78 11.59
N ARG A 738 -5.52 -0.49 11.25
CA ARG A 738 -6.08 0.60 12.06
C ARG A 738 -7.57 0.75 11.80
N HIS A 739 -8.28 1.14 12.86
CA HIS A 739 -9.69 1.49 12.75
C HIS A 739 -9.87 2.76 11.90
N MET A 740 -10.96 2.77 11.13
CA MET A 740 -11.35 3.86 10.27
C MET A 740 -12.62 4.52 10.82
N PRO A 741 -12.60 5.86 11.03
CA PRO A 741 -13.79 6.60 11.38
C PRO A 741 -14.85 6.51 10.28
N SER A 742 -16.10 6.26 10.69
CA SER A 742 -17.27 6.23 9.79
C SER A 742 -17.33 7.36 8.76
N PRO A 743 -17.12 8.65 9.14
CA PRO A 743 -17.18 9.75 8.15
C PRO A 743 -16.15 9.62 7.02
N ARG A 744 -14.99 9.03 7.29
CA ARG A 744 -13.95 8.78 6.28
C ARG A 744 -14.36 7.63 5.36
N ALA A 745 -14.90 6.56 5.94
CA ALA A 745 -15.34 5.39 5.20
C ALA A 745 -16.58 5.70 4.33
N LEU A 746 -17.55 6.46 4.83
CA LEU A 746 -18.71 6.94 4.07
C LEU A 746 -18.33 7.90 2.94
N ARG A 747 -17.29 8.73 3.13
CA ARG A 747 -16.75 9.54 2.03
C ARG A 747 -16.15 8.68 0.93
N ALA A 748 -15.41 7.63 1.30
CA ALA A 748 -14.89 6.66 0.33
C ALA A 748 -16.02 5.89 -0.37
N LEU A 749 -17.07 5.50 0.37
CA LEU A 749 -18.28 4.90 -0.20
C LEU A 749 -18.88 5.79 -1.29
N GLY A 750 -19.04 7.09 -1.02
CA GLY A 750 -19.55 8.07 -1.99
C GLY A 750 -18.74 8.11 -3.28
N HIS A 751 -17.41 8.14 -3.17
CA HIS A 751 -16.53 8.11 -4.36
C HIS A 751 -16.64 6.80 -5.14
N LEU A 752 -16.87 5.68 -4.45
CA LEU A 752 -16.89 4.35 -5.07
C LEU A 752 -18.23 4.02 -5.72
N LEU A 753 -19.33 4.63 -5.31
CA LEU A 753 -20.63 4.47 -5.97
C LEU A 753 -20.60 4.89 -7.46
N CYS A 754 -19.79 5.88 -7.80
CA CYS A 754 -19.64 6.39 -9.17
C CYS A 754 -18.33 5.92 -9.84
N SER A 755 -17.65 4.94 -9.25
CA SER A 755 -16.39 4.42 -9.78
C SER A 755 -16.65 3.37 -10.86
N ASP A 756 -15.74 3.28 -11.82
CA ASP A 756 -15.72 2.20 -12.82
C ASP A 756 -14.91 0.98 -12.34
N ALA A 757 -14.23 1.10 -11.20
CA ALA A 757 -13.46 0.00 -10.63
C ALA A 757 -14.41 -1.09 -10.08
N PRO A 758 -14.29 -2.36 -10.52
CA PRO A 758 -15.11 -3.46 -10.01
C PRO A 758 -14.80 -3.82 -8.56
N GLN A 759 -13.56 -3.63 -8.11
CA GLN A 759 -13.12 -4.00 -6.77
C GLN A 759 -12.10 -3.00 -6.23
N VAL A 760 -12.28 -2.54 -4.99
CA VAL A 760 -11.36 -1.60 -4.33
C VAL A 760 -11.19 -1.92 -2.85
N VAL A 761 -9.94 -1.91 -2.38
CA VAL A 761 -9.60 -1.97 -0.95
C VAL A 761 -9.67 -0.58 -0.31
N VAL A 762 -10.42 -0.46 0.78
CA VAL A 762 -10.50 0.76 1.60
C VAL A 762 -10.16 0.42 3.04
N ALA A 763 -8.90 0.64 3.41
CA ALA A 763 -8.38 0.32 4.74
C ALA A 763 -7.37 1.37 5.23
N SER A 764 -7.35 1.58 6.55
CA SER A 764 -6.28 2.32 7.22
C SER A 764 -5.24 1.31 7.68
N VAL A 765 -4.09 1.26 7.03
CA VAL A 765 -3.08 0.24 7.30
C VAL A 765 -1.79 0.90 7.75
N ASP A 766 -1.16 0.32 8.77
CA ASP A 766 0.24 0.48 9.09
C ASP A 766 1.00 -0.72 8.54
N TRP A 767 1.58 -0.54 7.34
CA TRP A 767 2.29 -1.59 6.63
C TRP A 767 3.58 -2.02 7.33
N ALA A 768 4.20 -1.15 8.14
CA ALA A 768 5.40 -1.48 8.90
C ALA A 768 5.12 -2.52 9.99
N THR A 769 3.90 -2.50 10.54
CA THR A 769 3.44 -3.48 11.53
C THR A 769 2.77 -4.69 10.88
N LEU A 770 1.91 -4.48 9.89
CA LEU A 770 1.09 -5.56 9.32
C LEU A 770 1.89 -6.54 8.46
N LYS A 771 2.78 -6.04 7.60
CA LYS A 771 3.52 -6.89 6.66
C LYS A 771 4.37 -7.95 7.40
N PRO A 772 5.17 -7.62 8.42
CA PRO A 772 5.91 -8.62 9.20
C PRO A 772 5.03 -9.68 9.87
N VAL A 773 3.85 -9.30 10.38
CA VAL A 773 2.91 -10.24 11.02
C VAL A 773 2.43 -11.30 10.04
N TYR A 774 2.09 -10.87 8.82
CA TYR A 774 1.64 -11.76 7.76
C TYR A 774 2.78 -12.59 7.16
N GLU A 775 4.01 -12.08 7.16
CA GLU A 775 5.19 -12.76 6.62
C GLU A 775 5.96 -13.61 7.65
N ALA A 776 5.55 -13.61 8.92
CA ALA A 776 6.26 -14.25 10.02
C ALA A 776 6.53 -15.75 9.83
N LYS A 777 5.61 -16.47 9.20
CA LYS A 777 5.75 -17.92 8.92
C LYS A 777 6.20 -18.24 7.50
N ARG A 778 5.95 -17.35 6.54
CA ARG A 778 6.19 -17.56 5.11
C ARG A 778 6.22 -16.22 4.39
N ARG A 779 7.11 -16.06 3.40
CA ARG A 779 7.08 -14.91 2.48
C ARG A 779 5.73 -14.81 1.76
N ARG A 780 5.22 -13.59 1.55
CA ARG A 780 3.96 -13.36 0.83
C ARG A 780 4.16 -12.41 -0.35
N PRO A 781 4.46 -12.92 -1.55
CA PRO A 781 4.71 -12.09 -2.73
C PRO A 781 3.61 -11.07 -3.04
N PHE A 782 2.36 -11.39 -2.70
CA PHE A 782 1.22 -10.48 -2.80
C PHE A 782 1.46 -9.09 -2.16
N LEU A 783 2.25 -9.03 -1.07
CA LEU A 783 2.53 -7.81 -0.31
C LEU A 783 3.84 -7.11 -0.71
N GLU A 784 4.50 -7.52 -1.79
CA GLU A 784 5.81 -6.97 -2.18
C GLU A 784 5.75 -5.49 -2.57
N GLN A 785 4.65 -5.07 -3.19
CA GLN A 785 4.46 -3.72 -3.73
C GLN A 785 3.79 -2.75 -2.73
N VAL A 786 3.62 -3.17 -1.47
CA VAL A 786 3.07 -2.33 -0.39
C VAL A 786 4.02 -2.22 0.80
N GLY A 787 3.93 -1.08 1.49
CA GLY A 787 4.89 -0.66 2.51
C GLY A 787 6.09 0.08 1.90
N ALA A 788 6.89 0.74 2.74
CA ALA A 788 8.19 1.23 2.29
C ALA A 788 8.98 0.03 1.74
N PRO A 789 9.78 0.18 0.66
CA PRO A 789 10.68 -0.88 0.26
C PRO A 789 11.49 -1.23 1.49
N THR A 790 11.31 -2.46 1.99
CA THR A 790 12.22 -3.02 2.96
C THR A 790 13.54 -2.98 2.22
N ARG A 791 14.38 -1.97 2.50
CA ARG A 791 15.78 -2.02 2.14
C ARG A 791 16.16 -3.40 2.63
N ALA A 792 16.58 -4.27 1.72
CA ALA A 792 17.51 -5.30 2.10
C ALA A 792 18.66 -4.47 2.68
N ARG A 793 18.58 -4.19 3.99
CA ARG A 793 19.74 -3.90 4.79
C ARG A 793 20.66 -5.04 4.35
N PRO A 794 21.89 -4.76 3.88
CA PRO A 794 22.89 -5.81 3.88
C PRO A 794 22.69 -6.47 5.22
N THR A 795 22.46 -7.78 5.21
CA THR A 795 22.44 -8.55 6.44
C THR A 795 23.73 -8.17 7.17
N ALA A 796 23.66 -7.18 8.06
CA ALA A 796 24.32 -7.28 9.33
C ALA A 796 23.95 -8.69 9.75
N PRO A 797 24.94 -9.58 9.93
CA PRO A 797 24.68 -10.98 10.15
C PRO A 797 23.56 -11.02 11.19
N ALA A 798 22.53 -11.82 10.90
CA ALA A 798 21.47 -12.05 11.86
C ALA A 798 22.15 -12.16 13.23
N GLU A 799 21.70 -11.39 14.22
CA GLU A 799 21.94 -11.77 15.61
C GLU A 799 21.22 -13.11 15.77
N THR A 800 21.88 -14.14 15.27
CA THR A 800 21.56 -15.54 15.42
C THR A 800 21.39 -15.76 16.91
N GLY A 801 20.52 -16.68 17.31
CA GLY A 801 20.43 -17.21 18.69
C GLY A 801 21.73 -17.83 19.24
N SER A 802 22.85 -17.55 18.58
CA SER A 802 24.24 -17.85 18.88
C SER A 802 24.91 -16.86 19.83
N ASP A 803 24.55 -15.56 19.87
CA ASP A 803 25.37 -14.59 20.64
C ASP A 803 25.27 -14.79 22.16
N ILE A 804 24.05 -14.94 22.70
CA ILE A 804 23.88 -15.23 24.13
C ILE A 804 24.32 -16.66 24.49
N LEU A 805 24.09 -17.64 23.62
CA LEU A 805 24.53 -19.03 23.85
C LEU A 805 26.06 -19.14 23.84
N GLN A 806 26.74 -18.50 22.89
CA GLN A 806 28.21 -18.46 22.84
C GLN A 806 28.79 -17.70 24.04
N ARG A 807 28.17 -16.58 24.46
CA ARG A 807 28.58 -15.85 25.67
C ARG A 807 28.38 -16.69 26.94
N LEU A 808 27.29 -17.46 27.03
CA LEU A 808 27.04 -18.36 28.15
C LEU A 808 28.00 -19.57 28.15
N GLU A 809 28.34 -20.11 26.99
CA GLU A 809 29.32 -21.21 26.85
C GLU A 809 30.74 -20.75 27.19
N ALA A 810 31.14 -19.55 26.74
CA ALA A 810 32.44 -18.95 27.00
C ALA A 810 32.59 -18.36 28.43
N ALA A 811 31.49 -18.05 29.11
CA ALA A 811 31.52 -17.53 30.47
C ALA A 811 31.84 -18.60 31.52
N ARG A 812 32.52 -18.20 32.61
CA ARG A 812 32.78 -19.06 33.77
C ARG A 812 31.45 -19.47 34.43
N PRO A 813 31.33 -20.66 35.04
CA PRO A 813 30.10 -21.13 35.66
C PRO A 813 29.45 -20.15 36.66
N GLN A 814 30.27 -19.32 37.31
CA GLN A 814 29.86 -18.31 38.29
C GLN A 814 29.17 -17.09 37.64
N ASP A 815 29.54 -16.74 36.40
CA ASP A 815 29.08 -15.53 35.69
C ASP A 815 27.85 -15.82 34.78
N ARG A 816 27.55 -17.10 34.52
CA ARG A 816 26.47 -17.53 33.60
C ARG A 816 25.08 -17.15 34.09
N ARG A 817 24.85 -17.15 35.40
CA ARG A 817 23.55 -16.78 35.98
C ARG A 817 23.24 -15.32 35.72
N ASP A 818 24.21 -14.43 35.94
CA ASP A 818 24.02 -12.99 35.83
C ASP A 818 23.79 -12.55 34.38
N LEU A 819 24.50 -13.16 33.44
CA LEU A 819 24.27 -12.97 32.00
C LEU A 819 22.86 -13.39 31.59
N LEU A 820 22.37 -14.52 32.12
CA LEU A 820 21.01 -14.99 31.83
C LEU A 820 19.95 -14.10 32.49
N VAL A 821 20.20 -13.59 33.69
CA VAL A 821 19.35 -12.60 34.37
C VAL A 821 19.23 -11.31 33.55
N GLU A 822 20.35 -10.76 33.08
CA GLU A 822 20.37 -9.54 32.27
C GLU A 822 19.57 -9.73 30.97
N HIS A 823 19.77 -10.86 30.31
CA HIS A 823 19.06 -11.21 29.07
C HIS A 823 17.54 -11.34 29.27
N VAL A 824 17.10 -12.08 30.30
CA VAL A 824 15.68 -12.26 30.60
C VAL A 824 15.05 -10.92 31.05
N ARG A 825 15.74 -10.10 31.84
CA ARG A 825 15.28 -8.75 32.21
C ARG A 825 15.10 -7.86 30.98
N GLY A 826 16.06 -7.89 30.05
CA GLY A 826 15.98 -7.13 28.80
C GLY A 826 14.81 -7.58 27.93
N ALA A 827 14.52 -8.87 27.87
CA ALA A 827 13.36 -9.41 27.16
C ALA A 827 12.03 -8.97 27.80
N VAL A 828 11.93 -9.05 29.13
CA VAL A 828 10.74 -8.62 29.89
C VAL A 828 10.51 -7.11 29.77
N ALA A 829 11.56 -6.29 29.89
CA ALA A 829 11.47 -4.83 29.76
C ALA A 829 10.96 -4.39 28.38
N LYS A 830 11.42 -5.07 27.31
CA LYS A 830 10.97 -4.80 25.94
C LYS A 830 9.50 -5.16 25.73
N VAL A 831 9.04 -6.28 26.31
CA VAL A 831 7.64 -6.73 26.21
C VAL A 831 6.72 -5.79 27.00
N LEU A 832 7.13 -5.38 28.20
CA LEU A 832 6.38 -4.45 29.05
C LEU A 832 6.53 -2.97 28.64
N ARG A 833 7.32 -2.67 27.59
CA ARG A 833 7.60 -1.31 27.10
C ARG A 833 8.07 -0.35 28.20
N LEU A 834 8.94 -0.86 29.07
CA LEU A 834 9.52 -0.05 30.15
C LEU A 834 10.64 0.83 29.62
N GLU A 835 10.77 2.04 30.18
CA GLU A 835 11.86 2.97 29.84
C GLU A 835 13.24 2.33 30.04
N PRO A 836 14.23 2.60 29.16
CA PRO A 836 15.57 2.06 29.28
C PRO A 836 16.21 2.42 30.64
N GLY A 837 16.65 1.42 31.40
CA GLY A 837 17.32 1.61 32.70
C GLY A 837 16.48 1.32 33.94
N ARG A 838 15.17 1.05 33.81
CA ARG A 838 14.33 0.63 34.95
C ARG A 838 14.71 -0.78 35.43
N VAL A 839 15.19 -0.91 36.67
CA VAL A 839 15.58 -2.21 37.26
C VAL A 839 14.35 -3.04 37.62
N ILE A 840 14.23 -4.24 37.05
CA ILE A 840 13.17 -5.20 37.36
C ILE A 840 13.65 -6.13 38.48
N GLU A 841 12.98 -6.12 39.63
CA GLU A 841 13.27 -7.04 40.74
C GLU A 841 13.04 -8.50 40.34
N LEU A 842 13.94 -9.40 40.77
CA LEU A 842 13.92 -10.81 40.34
C LEU A 842 12.77 -11.62 40.93
N SER A 843 12.32 -11.26 42.13
CA SER A 843 11.25 -11.94 42.87
C SER A 843 9.85 -11.41 42.56
N ARG A 844 9.74 -10.25 41.89
CA ARG A 844 8.47 -9.61 41.62
C ARG A 844 7.71 -10.32 40.50
N GLY A 845 6.41 -10.56 40.72
CA GLY A 845 5.54 -11.23 39.77
C GLY A 845 5.44 -10.48 38.44
N LEU A 846 5.53 -11.20 37.32
CA LEU A 846 5.41 -10.62 35.98
C LEU A 846 4.02 -10.03 35.74
N PHE A 847 2.97 -10.67 36.23
CA PHE A 847 1.59 -10.18 36.14
C PHE A 847 1.40 -8.90 36.97
N ASP A 848 2.09 -8.76 38.11
CA ASP A 848 2.08 -7.55 38.94
C ASP A 848 2.85 -6.37 38.28
N LEU A 849 3.65 -6.67 37.25
CA LEU A 849 4.33 -5.69 36.40
C LEU A 849 3.50 -5.33 35.16
N GLY A 850 2.28 -5.83 35.04
CA GLY A 850 1.36 -5.56 33.93
C GLY A 850 1.48 -6.55 32.76
N MET A 851 2.15 -7.70 32.96
CA MET A 851 2.22 -8.73 31.93
C MET A 851 0.86 -9.43 31.77
N ASP A 852 0.36 -9.51 30.53
CA ASP A 852 -0.87 -10.24 30.20
C ASP A 852 -0.58 -11.54 29.42
N SER A 853 -1.64 -12.29 29.07
CA SER A 853 -1.53 -13.56 28.36
C SER A 853 -0.94 -13.44 26.95
N LEU A 854 -1.05 -12.27 26.29
CA LEU A 854 -0.49 -12.05 24.96
C LEU A 854 0.99 -11.68 25.05
N MET A 855 1.34 -10.82 26.00
CA MET A 855 2.72 -10.48 26.35
C MET A 855 3.53 -11.72 26.78
N SER A 856 2.88 -12.68 27.45
CA SER A 856 3.49 -13.96 27.81
C SER A 856 3.92 -14.78 26.58
N VAL A 857 3.12 -14.76 25.51
CA VAL A 857 3.45 -15.44 24.24
C VAL A 857 4.54 -14.69 23.48
N GLU A 858 4.55 -13.36 23.54
CA GLU A 858 5.60 -12.54 22.95
C GLU A 858 6.94 -12.76 23.66
N LEU A 859 6.96 -12.77 25.00
CA LEU A 859 8.15 -13.06 25.80
C LEU A 859 8.70 -14.44 25.48
N LYS A 860 7.83 -15.46 25.42
CA LYS A 860 8.19 -16.82 25.01
C LYS A 860 8.87 -16.81 23.64
N SER A 861 8.23 -16.22 22.63
CA SER A 861 8.73 -16.22 21.25
C SER A 861 10.09 -15.51 21.14
N ARG A 862 10.27 -14.42 21.89
CA ARG A 862 11.55 -13.68 21.97
C ARG A 862 12.65 -14.53 22.62
N LEU A 863 12.34 -15.21 23.72
CA LEU A 863 13.30 -16.09 24.41
C LEU A 863 13.67 -17.30 23.53
N GLU A 864 12.70 -17.95 22.88
CA GLU A 864 12.92 -19.06 21.94
C GLU A 864 13.84 -18.64 20.77
N ALA A 865 13.58 -17.47 20.19
CA ALA A 865 14.40 -16.92 19.10
C ALA A 865 15.83 -16.63 19.55
N SER A 866 16.01 -16.10 20.77
CA SER A 866 17.33 -15.76 21.30
C SER A 866 18.15 -16.96 21.80
N LEU A 867 17.50 -18.01 22.29
CA LEU A 867 18.14 -19.19 22.88
C LEU A 867 18.18 -20.39 21.92
N GLY A 868 17.53 -20.30 20.76
CA GLY A 868 17.49 -21.37 19.76
C GLY A 868 16.84 -22.67 20.25
N ARG A 869 16.04 -22.63 21.32
CA ARG A 869 15.40 -23.81 21.93
C ARG A 869 13.90 -23.59 22.13
N PRO A 870 13.07 -24.62 21.94
CA PRO A 870 11.63 -24.54 22.19
C PRO A 870 11.36 -24.44 23.70
N LEU A 871 10.38 -23.61 24.07
CA LEU A 871 9.94 -23.39 25.45
C LEU A 871 8.44 -23.76 25.59
N PRO A 872 7.98 -24.20 26.77
CA PRO A 872 6.58 -24.53 27.00
C PRO A 872 5.66 -23.31 26.93
N SER A 873 4.40 -23.49 26.51
CA SER A 873 3.40 -22.42 26.43
C SER A 873 2.95 -21.88 27.80
N THR A 874 3.20 -22.62 28.87
CA THR A 874 2.89 -22.26 30.26
C THR A 874 4.04 -21.54 30.98
N LEU A 875 5.07 -21.10 30.25
CA LEU A 875 6.33 -20.60 30.81
C LEU A 875 6.13 -19.53 31.90
N THR A 876 5.40 -18.45 31.61
CA THR A 876 5.18 -17.34 32.56
C THR A 876 4.21 -17.68 33.69
N PHE A 877 3.42 -18.75 33.54
CA PHE A 877 2.52 -19.24 34.60
C PHE A 877 3.24 -20.15 35.59
N ASN A 878 4.10 -21.04 35.07
CA ASN A 878 4.88 -21.96 35.89
C ASN A 878 6.09 -21.27 36.54
N TYR A 879 6.60 -20.20 35.92
CA TYR A 879 7.74 -19.41 36.38
C TYR A 879 7.35 -17.93 36.40
N PRO A 880 6.63 -17.48 37.44
CA PRO A 880 5.91 -16.20 37.43
C PRO A 880 6.77 -14.97 37.72
N ASN A 881 8.09 -15.10 37.83
CA ASN A 881 9.03 -14.00 38.02
C ASN A 881 10.35 -14.26 37.26
N VAL A 882 11.16 -13.21 37.11
CA VAL A 882 12.42 -13.26 36.34
C VAL A 882 13.40 -14.27 36.94
N GLY A 883 13.50 -14.38 38.27
CA GLY A 883 14.38 -15.35 38.92
C GLY A 883 14.01 -16.80 38.59
N ALA A 884 12.72 -17.14 38.73
CA ALA A 884 12.20 -18.48 38.44
C ALA A 884 12.36 -18.86 36.96
N LEU A 885 12.19 -17.90 36.04
CA LEU A 885 12.45 -18.08 34.61
C LEU A 885 13.90 -18.39 34.32
N VAL A 886 14.83 -17.65 34.92
CA VAL A 886 16.28 -17.86 34.76
C VAL A 886 16.69 -19.23 35.29
N ASP A 887 16.17 -19.64 36.45
CA ASP A 887 16.43 -20.95 37.04
C ASP A 887 15.96 -22.10 36.14
N TYR A 888 14.75 -21.98 35.60
CA TYR A 888 14.21 -22.93 34.64
C TYR A 888 15.04 -23.00 33.36
N LEU A 889 15.36 -21.84 32.77
CA LEU A 889 16.13 -21.78 31.52
C LEU A 889 17.53 -22.37 31.70
N ALA A 890 18.20 -22.10 32.82
CA ALA A 890 19.51 -22.65 33.09
C ALA A 890 19.49 -24.17 33.31
N LYS A 891 18.51 -24.68 34.07
CA LYS A 891 18.46 -26.09 34.48
C LYS A 891 17.83 -27.01 33.43
N GLU A 892 16.68 -26.64 32.89
CA GLU A 892 15.88 -27.50 32.01
C GLU A 892 16.05 -27.18 30.53
N ALA A 893 16.20 -25.90 30.16
CA ALA A 893 16.35 -25.54 28.76
C ALA A 893 17.80 -25.64 28.28
N LEU A 894 18.80 -25.26 29.08
CA LEU A 894 20.21 -25.15 28.68
C LEU A 894 21.15 -26.18 29.31
N SER A 895 20.69 -26.94 30.32
CA SER A 895 21.48 -27.94 31.06
C SER A 895 22.83 -27.41 31.59
N LEU A 896 22.86 -26.16 32.05
CA LEU A 896 24.05 -25.51 32.59
C LEU A 896 24.23 -25.83 34.07
N ALA A 897 25.44 -26.25 34.49
CA ALA A 897 25.79 -26.38 35.90
C ALA A 897 25.94 -24.98 36.52
N LEU A 898 24.91 -24.54 37.26
CA LEU A 898 24.98 -23.33 38.08
C LEU A 898 25.57 -23.69 39.46
N SER A 899 26.55 -22.91 39.94
CA SER A 899 27.02 -23.03 41.32
C SER A 899 25.93 -22.54 42.28
N ALA A 900 25.73 -23.26 43.38
CA ALA A 900 24.82 -22.87 44.45
C ALA A 900 25.23 -21.51 45.06
N PRO A 901 24.26 -20.71 45.57
CA PRO A 901 24.56 -19.43 46.22
C PRO A 901 25.41 -19.65 47.48
N PRO A 902 26.31 -18.72 47.84
CA PRO A 902 27.08 -18.82 49.07
C PRO A 902 26.16 -18.68 50.29
N GLU A 903 26.35 -19.56 51.28
CA GLU A 903 25.66 -19.54 52.56
C GLU A 903 25.90 -18.22 53.32
N PRO A 904 24.92 -17.78 54.14
CA PRO A 904 25.02 -16.53 54.87
C PRO A 904 26.05 -16.63 55.99
N VAL A 905 27.04 -15.72 55.96
CA VAL A 905 27.94 -15.48 57.09
C VAL A 905 27.14 -14.81 58.20
N THR A 906 27.04 -15.50 59.32
CA THR A 906 26.50 -15.02 60.59
C THR A 906 27.38 -13.93 61.19
N ALA A 907 26.77 -12.82 61.59
CA ALA A 907 27.34 -11.85 62.52
C ALA A 907 26.22 -11.30 63.44
N PRO A 908 26.55 -10.88 64.68
CA PRO A 908 25.63 -10.89 65.81
C PRO A 908 24.74 -9.64 65.94
N ALA A 909 23.80 -9.76 66.87
CA ALA A 909 22.71 -8.84 67.19
C ALA A 909 23.13 -7.51 67.86
N GLU A 910 22.16 -6.60 67.85
CA GLU A 910 21.96 -5.36 68.63
C GLU A 910 22.70 -4.08 68.20
N LEU A 911 21.94 -3.09 67.71
CA LEU A 911 21.61 -1.87 68.47
C LEU A 911 20.52 -1.04 67.77
N VAL A 912 19.67 -0.42 68.59
CA VAL A 912 18.51 0.43 68.28
C VAL A 912 18.94 1.91 68.25
N ILE A 913 17.98 2.78 67.86
CA ILE A 913 17.87 4.25 67.97
C ILE A 913 18.62 5.01 66.83
N VAL A 914 18.12 6.07 66.15
CA VAL A 914 17.08 7.11 66.38
C VAL A 914 16.63 7.66 65.01
N ALA A 915 15.39 8.15 64.92
CA ALA A 915 14.92 9.01 63.83
C ALA A 915 15.53 10.44 63.89
N ALA A 916 15.71 11.08 62.74
CA ALA A 916 15.75 12.54 62.62
C ALA A 916 15.35 13.00 61.21
N ASP A 917 14.60 14.09 61.21
CA ASP A 917 13.89 14.82 60.16
C ASP A 917 14.74 15.50 59.07
N ASP A 918 14.04 15.72 57.96
CA ASP A 918 13.98 16.88 57.04
C ASP A 918 15.22 17.56 56.46
N GLY A 919 15.11 17.80 55.15
CA GLY A 919 15.95 18.75 54.40
C GLY A 919 15.60 18.81 52.92
N ASP A 920 14.41 19.35 52.61
CA ASP A 920 13.97 19.75 51.27
C ASP A 920 14.91 20.87 50.73
N MET A 921 15.48 20.71 49.54
CA MET A 921 16.35 21.71 48.88
C MET A 921 15.68 22.19 47.59
N SER A 922 15.62 23.52 47.44
CA SER A 922 14.75 24.26 46.52
C SER A 922 15.30 24.45 45.10
N GLU A 923 14.38 24.76 44.17
CA GLU A 923 14.60 24.93 42.72
C GLU A 923 15.69 25.94 42.30
N ASP A 924 16.14 26.82 43.21
CA ASP A 924 17.15 27.84 42.92
C ASP A 924 18.59 27.26 42.85
N GLU A 925 18.88 26.12 43.49
CA GLU A 925 20.18 25.45 43.36
C GLU A 925 20.30 24.62 42.07
N LEU A 926 19.16 24.20 41.49
CA LEU A 926 19.11 23.51 40.19
C LEU A 926 19.31 24.49 39.02
N ALA A 927 18.89 25.75 39.17
CA ALA A 927 19.09 26.79 38.16
C ALA A 927 20.56 27.26 38.05
N MET A 928 21.30 27.24 39.16
CA MET A 928 22.70 27.69 39.20
C MET A 928 23.66 26.66 38.58
N GLN A 929 23.39 25.35 38.75
CA GLN A 929 24.17 24.27 38.11
C GLN A 929 23.90 24.13 36.59
N LEU A 930 22.76 24.64 36.10
CA LEU A 930 22.43 24.66 34.66
C LEU A 930 23.10 25.84 33.93
N ALA A 931 23.30 26.97 34.63
CA ALA A 931 24.02 28.13 34.10
C ALA A 931 25.55 27.89 33.98
N GLU A 932 26.13 27.08 34.87
CA GLU A 932 27.55 26.73 34.86
C GLU A 932 27.90 25.76 33.71
N LYS A 933 26.98 24.83 33.36
CA LYS A 933 27.15 23.90 32.23
C LYS A 933 26.91 24.49 30.84
N LEU A 934 26.21 25.63 30.74
CA LEU A 934 25.98 26.34 29.47
C LEU A 934 27.10 27.35 29.14
N ALA A 935 28.03 27.60 30.06
CA ALA A 935 29.21 28.44 29.83
C ALA A 935 30.42 27.65 29.27
N GLU A 936 30.38 26.31 29.29
CA GLU A 936 31.45 25.43 28.77
C GLU A 936 31.27 25.00 27.29
N LEU A 937 30.28 25.58 26.59
CA LEU A 937 30.00 25.31 25.17
C LEU A 937 30.13 26.57 24.29
N ARG A 938 31.24 27.30 24.45
CA ARG A 938 31.70 28.29 23.45
C ARG A 938 32.75 27.71 22.54
#